data_AF-A0A2N2JP30-F1
#
_entry.id   AF-A0A2N2JP30-F1
#
_cell.length_a   1.000
_cell.length_b   1.000
_cell.length_c   1.000
_cell.angle_alpha   90.00
_cell.angle_beta   90.00
_cell.angle_gamma   90.00
#
_symmetry.space_group_name_H-M   'P 1'
#
loop_
_entity.id
_entity.type
_entity.pdbx_description
1 polymer ?
#
loop_
_entity_poly.entity_id
_entity_poly.type
_entity_poly.pdbx_seq_one_letter_code
_entity_poly.pdbx_strand_id
1 'polypeptide(L)'
;MNPAWLVAISLFGADPPEIVRPEVTTPLPDLAAALHRRDLVHAPTVTVTIDTDGVPGDIAVVSGPGTRYERAIRDAVAALRFSPATVDGAPRAVRLELALPVDAPLWQGVARRAPEPTPIVRHDVAGIVLERGTREVLAGLPVILDGGRQTLTDADGAFAFDGVPAGPHALEIPAFDHEPERLTVTVPGDPLVVRLEPRSQRRYRTVVAGKTGDATKILVPVERAREVAGSSGDPVKVLESLPGVARPPAAGPSAGQISIRGSAPEDTRYYLDGLPLFQLYHFGNIYSVLQDPWIADIDYRPGGFSVEFGDATGGLLNVTLADLRDDGFHGDVDVNVYHAGALFTAPLGAGWTVGAAFRRSYVDAILSAVVDSETARFKTAPRYYDYQLRADWRPDRTRTLRLAVFGTDDDLQLVRSEPDPNDPSFTGFRLSRSFLQVQGTYTQQLSADVGMKLGLATSYQRLTVAPGGNLFDLTFDPVILRGALDWRGTSTFALRGGLDASLTRFAVDARTPAPTKEGQVASPTATQTVISAREEGFTGDLAGWVEASWRPLERVSVIGGVRLTGWSGSFDALAFDPRVTIAWDAGPLTTLSLAGGLNHQAPAPDETSTAFGNPDLTTERSAYVNVGVRQGFSDVLSVDVQGFYKALDDLVTPTTAPGAPRYDNAGVGWVVGAELLVRLTTPIVDGWVSYTLSRSRRTDRPGDPERFYSADQTHVLAIVAGVDLGARWRFGGRFRYATGNPYTPLEAAYYDASADVYVPRAAALPLSQRLAAFFQLDLRISKTFVFDTWELVTYLEVSNVSNRENIEQVGYNFDYSERQDITSLPLVPSLGIRARW
;
A
#
# COMPACT_ATOMS: atom_id res chain seq x y z
N MET A 1 30.58 -50.98 65.04
CA MET A 1 29.93 -50.99 66.38
C MET A 1 28.52 -50.47 66.18
N ASN A 2 27.52 -51.31 66.48
CA ASN A 2 26.10 -51.06 66.22
C ASN A 2 25.62 -49.92 67.15
N PRO A 3 25.01 -48.83 66.67
CA PRO A 3 24.51 -47.78 67.55
C PRO A 3 23.38 -48.36 68.42
N ALA A 4 23.57 -48.26 69.72
CA ALA A 4 22.72 -48.87 70.74
C ALA A 4 21.32 -48.22 70.73
N TRP A 5 20.30 -49.01 70.39
CA TRP A 5 18.90 -48.69 70.62
C TRP A 5 18.63 -48.83 72.13
N LEU A 6 18.60 -47.73 72.87
CA LEU A 6 18.21 -47.74 74.27
C LEU A 6 16.69 -47.96 74.35
N VAL A 7 16.26 -49.15 74.79
CA VAL A 7 14.85 -49.50 74.96
C VAL A 7 14.60 -49.96 76.39
N ALA A 8 13.74 -49.26 77.12
CA ALA A 8 13.20 -49.69 78.40
C ALA A 8 12.02 -50.65 78.16
N ILE A 9 12.00 -51.79 78.84
CA ILE A 9 10.89 -52.77 78.83
C ILE A 9 10.33 -52.81 80.26
N SER A 10 9.04 -52.56 80.46
CA SER A 10 8.39 -52.70 81.77
C SER A 10 7.58 -54.00 81.84
N LEU A 11 7.95 -54.92 82.73
CA LEU A 11 7.12 -56.06 83.13
C LEU A 11 7.17 -56.20 84.65
N PHE A 12 6.01 -56.28 85.31
CA PHE A 12 5.88 -56.48 86.76
C PHE A 12 5.62 -57.97 87.05
N GLY A 13 6.53 -58.64 87.76
CA GLY A 13 6.38 -60.06 88.17
C GLY A 13 7.63 -60.59 88.91
N ALA A 14 7.44 -61.52 89.85
CA ALA A 14 8.36 -61.83 90.96
C ALA A 14 9.51 -62.83 90.70
N ASP A 15 9.90 -63.05 89.46
CA ASP A 15 11.19 -63.65 89.06
C ASP A 15 11.52 -63.14 87.65
N PRO A 16 12.77 -62.72 87.33
CA PRO A 16 13.06 -62.13 86.03
C PRO A 16 13.11 -63.23 84.96
N PRO A 17 12.18 -63.25 83.98
CA PRO A 17 12.22 -64.22 82.90
C PRO A 17 13.44 -63.99 81.99
N GLU A 18 13.88 -65.01 81.26
CA GLU A 18 14.90 -64.84 80.22
C GLU A 18 14.26 -64.10 79.03
N ILE A 19 14.53 -62.80 78.92
CA ILE A 19 13.97 -61.94 77.89
C ILE A 19 14.99 -61.80 76.75
N VAL A 20 14.68 -62.37 75.59
CA VAL A 20 15.39 -62.06 74.35
C VAL A 20 14.73 -60.83 73.73
N ARG A 21 15.49 -59.75 73.61
CA ARG A 21 14.98 -58.48 73.09
C ARG A 21 14.79 -58.56 71.58
N PRO A 22 13.71 -57.98 71.04
CA PRO A 22 13.52 -57.84 69.60
C PRO A 22 14.58 -56.87 69.04
N GLU A 23 15.32 -57.30 68.03
CA GLU A 23 16.29 -56.49 67.29
C GLU A 23 15.72 -56.16 65.91
N VAL A 24 15.98 -54.94 65.42
CA VAL A 24 15.58 -54.53 64.08
C VAL A 24 16.36 -55.37 63.05
N THR A 25 15.65 -56.07 62.17
CA THR A 25 16.24 -56.96 61.13
C THR A 25 16.29 -56.32 59.75
N THR A 26 15.67 -55.15 59.57
CA THR A 26 15.63 -54.39 58.31
C THR A 26 16.34 -53.04 58.45
N PRO A 27 17.07 -52.55 57.43
CA PRO A 27 17.65 -51.22 57.47
C PRO A 27 16.56 -50.15 57.63
N LEU A 28 16.86 -49.10 58.41
CA LEU A 28 15.94 -47.96 58.56
C LEU A 28 15.76 -47.26 57.20
N PRO A 29 14.52 -46.95 56.77
CA PRO A 29 14.30 -46.08 55.62
C PRO A 29 15.00 -44.72 55.80
N ASP A 30 15.47 -44.09 54.71
CA ASP A 30 16.15 -42.79 54.77
C ASP A 30 15.19 -41.68 55.21
N LEU A 31 15.13 -41.48 56.53
CA LEU A 31 14.30 -40.48 57.17
C LEU A 31 14.81 -39.05 56.87
N ALA A 32 16.09 -38.88 56.54
CA ALA A 32 16.69 -37.59 56.23
C ALA A 32 16.29 -37.05 54.85
N ALA A 33 15.79 -37.92 53.95
CA ALA A 33 15.18 -37.51 52.69
C ALA A 33 13.74 -36.96 52.88
N ALA A 34 13.01 -37.49 53.87
CA ALA A 34 11.63 -37.08 54.17
C ALA A 34 11.52 -35.90 55.16
N LEU A 35 12.52 -35.72 56.02
CA LEU A 35 12.61 -34.63 57.00
C LEU A 35 13.55 -33.54 56.51
N HIS A 36 13.11 -32.28 56.48
CA HIS A 36 14.02 -31.18 56.16
C HIS A 36 15.11 -31.11 57.24
N ARG A 37 16.38 -31.29 56.85
CA ARG A 37 17.51 -31.44 57.80
C ARG A 37 17.67 -30.30 58.82
N ARG A 38 17.09 -29.12 58.56
CA ARG A 38 17.13 -27.96 59.48
C ARG A 38 16.17 -28.08 60.66
N ASP A 39 15.21 -29.01 60.62
CA ASP A 39 14.20 -29.16 61.67
C ASP A 39 14.55 -30.25 62.70
N LEU A 40 15.66 -30.97 62.49
CA LEU A 40 16.11 -32.08 63.33
C LEU A 40 17.08 -31.60 64.42
N VAL A 41 16.54 -31.09 65.53
CA VAL A 41 17.33 -30.70 66.72
C VAL A 41 17.57 -31.90 67.64
N HIS A 42 16.67 -32.89 67.65
CA HIS A 42 16.76 -34.13 68.42
C HIS A 42 16.27 -35.32 67.57
N ALA A 43 16.80 -36.53 67.85
CA ALA A 43 16.32 -37.76 67.25
C ALA A 43 14.86 -38.02 67.67
N PRO A 44 13.93 -38.25 66.75
CA PRO A 44 12.54 -38.52 67.11
C PRO A 44 12.43 -39.83 67.88
N THR A 45 11.67 -39.82 68.97
CA THR A 45 11.31 -41.02 69.74
C THR A 45 9.89 -41.45 69.44
N VAL A 46 9.70 -42.75 69.25
CA VAL A 46 8.40 -43.37 69.00
C VAL A 46 8.16 -44.50 69.99
N THR A 47 6.91 -44.70 70.39
CA THR A 47 6.48 -45.96 71.02
C THR A 47 5.86 -46.85 69.95
N VAL A 48 6.23 -48.13 69.94
CA VAL A 48 5.71 -49.12 68.99
C VAL A 48 5.41 -50.44 69.70
N THR A 49 4.27 -51.06 69.40
CA THR A 49 4.02 -52.45 69.77
C THR A 49 4.57 -53.38 68.70
N ILE A 50 5.29 -54.42 69.08
CA ILE A 50 5.75 -55.48 68.18
C ILE A 50 4.97 -56.74 68.55
N ASP A 51 4.36 -57.37 67.56
CA ASP A 51 3.60 -58.61 67.76
C ASP A 51 4.52 -59.85 67.88
N THR A 52 3.92 -61.04 67.99
CA THR A 52 4.65 -62.31 68.13
C THR A 52 5.45 -62.71 66.89
N ASP A 53 5.20 -62.07 65.75
CA ASP A 53 5.87 -62.33 64.47
C ASP A 53 6.93 -61.26 64.13
N GLY A 54 7.16 -60.29 65.04
CA GLY A 54 8.15 -59.24 64.84
C GLY A 54 7.65 -58.08 63.97
N VAL A 55 6.33 -57.94 63.80
CA VAL A 55 5.72 -56.89 62.98
C VAL A 55 5.30 -55.69 63.85
N PRO A 56 5.62 -54.45 63.46
CA PRO A 56 5.12 -53.23 64.11
C PRO A 56 3.60 -53.09 64.01
N GLY A 57 2.97 -52.80 65.15
CA GLY A 57 1.53 -52.52 65.29
C GLY A 57 1.26 -51.05 65.61
N ASP A 58 0.70 -50.78 66.80
CA ASP A 58 0.42 -49.43 67.27
C ASP A 58 1.71 -48.60 67.38
N ILE A 59 1.83 -47.55 66.58
CA ILE A 59 2.95 -46.60 66.58
C ILE A 59 2.45 -45.26 67.11
N ALA A 60 3.16 -44.63 68.03
CA ALA A 60 2.90 -43.26 68.47
C ALA A 60 4.19 -42.46 68.56
N VAL A 61 4.21 -41.27 67.96
CA VAL A 61 5.37 -40.36 68.04
C VAL A 61 5.34 -39.68 69.42
N VAL A 62 6.40 -39.90 70.21
CA VAL A 62 6.54 -39.38 71.57
C VAL A 62 7.18 -37.99 71.54
N SER A 63 8.21 -37.81 70.71
CA SER A 63 8.84 -36.52 70.45
C SER A 63 9.41 -36.46 69.02
N GLY A 64 9.44 -35.27 68.41
CA GLY A 64 9.92 -35.11 67.03
C GLY A 64 9.82 -33.68 66.49
N PRO A 65 10.25 -33.43 65.23
CA PRO A 65 10.43 -32.10 64.63
C PRO A 65 9.13 -31.34 64.27
N GLY A 66 7.98 -31.73 64.85
CA GLY A 66 6.66 -31.13 64.64
C GLY A 66 5.66 -32.02 63.90
N THR A 67 4.37 -31.67 64.00
CA THR A 67 3.22 -32.47 63.53
C THR A 67 3.23 -32.78 62.03
N ARG A 68 3.85 -31.90 61.21
CA ARG A 68 3.95 -32.08 59.75
C ARG A 68 4.74 -33.33 59.33
N TYR A 69 5.54 -33.90 60.23
CA TYR A 69 6.44 -35.02 59.97
C TYR A 69 5.98 -36.35 60.58
N GLU A 70 4.91 -36.35 61.38
CA GLU A 70 4.46 -37.56 62.08
C GLU A 70 4.10 -38.70 61.12
N ARG A 71 3.51 -38.38 59.96
CA ARG A 71 3.17 -39.40 58.95
C ARG A 71 4.42 -40.11 58.44
N ALA A 72 5.45 -39.36 58.04
CA ALA A 72 6.70 -39.93 57.52
C ALA A 72 7.41 -40.78 58.58
N ILE A 73 7.39 -40.34 59.84
CA ILE A 73 7.97 -41.10 60.97
C ILE A 73 7.21 -42.42 61.20
N ARG A 74 5.87 -42.38 61.19
CA ARG A 74 5.03 -43.59 61.33
C ARG A 74 5.25 -44.56 60.18
N ASP A 75 5.29 -44.08 58.95
CA ASP A 75 5.51 -44.91 57.75
C ASP A 75 6.89 -45.59 57.80
N ALA A 76 7.92 -44.87 58.24
CA ALA A 76 9.26 -45.43 58.38
C ALA A 76 9.34 -46.52 59.44
N VAL A 77 8.64 -46.36 60.57
CA VAL A 77 8.59 -47.36 61.66
C VAL A 77 7.75 -48.58 61.24
N ALA A 78 6.64 -48.37 60.52
CA ALA A 78 5.80 -49.45 60.00
C ALA A 78 6.53 -50.34 58.98
N ALA A 79 7.52 -49.78 58.28
CA ALA A 79 8.35 -50.52 57.33
C ALA A 79 9.40 -51.43 58.01
N LEU A 80 9.65 -51.28 59.31
CA LEU A 80 10.63 -52.10 60.02
C LEU A 80 10.12 -53.52 60.27
N ARG A 81 11.07 -54.46 60.40
CA ARG A 81 10.83 -55.78 60.98
C ARG A 81 11.77 -56.00 62.14
N PHE A 82 11.28 -56.74 63.13
CA PHE A 82 12.02 -57.06 64.34
C PHE A 82 12.14 -58.59 64.47
N SER A 83 13.15 -59.08 65.18
CA SER A 83 13.08 -60.45 65.70
C SER A 83 11.94 -60.54 66.75
N PRO A 84 11.22 -61.67 66.86
CA PRO A 84 10.22 -61.84 67.91
C PRO A 84 10.84 -61.67 69.31
N ALA A 85 10.18 -60.89 70.17
CA ALA A 85 10.55 -60.84 71.57
C ALA A 85 10.14 -62.17 72.22
N THR A 86 11.04 -62.81 72.97
CA THR A 86 10.70 -64.02 73.73
C THR A 86 10.81 -63.77 75.22
N VAL A 87 9.92 -64.41 75.97
CA VAL A 87 9.92 -64.48 77.43
C VAL A 87 9.91 -65.96 77.77
N ASP A 88 10.99 -66.45 78.38
CA ASP A 88 11.19 -67.89 78.67
C ASP A 88 11.05 -68.78 77.43
N GLY A 89 11.58 -68.32 76.30
CA GLY A 89 11.59 -69.06 75.03
C GLY A 89 10.29 -69.01 74.22
N ALA A 90 9.21 -68.41 74.73
CA ALA A 90 7.95 -68.25 74.01
C ALA A 90 7.79 -66.82 73.43
N PRO A 91 7.37 -66.64 72.17
CA PRO A 91 7.12 -65.31 71.59
C PRO A 91 6.03 -64.55 72.36
N ARG A 92 6.27 -63.27 72.64
CA ARG A 92 5.31 -62.37 73.28
C ARG A 92 5.30 -61.03 72.57
N ALA A 93 4.10 -60.46 72.41
CA ALA A 93 3.98 -59.09 71.98
C ALA A 93 4.53 -58.14 73.06
N VAL A 94 5.35 -57.16 72.66
CA VAL A 94 5.98 -56.20 73.57
C VAL A 94 5.80 -54.78 73.05
N ARG A 95 5.77 -53.80 73.97
CA ARG A 95 5.82 -52.38 73.61
C ARG A 95 7.23 -51.86 73.83
N LEU A 96 7.79 -51.20 72.84
CA LEU A 96 9.12 -50.58 72.87
C LEU A 96 9.01 -49.07 72.72
N GLU A 97 9.97 -48.36 73.30
CA GLU A 97 10.29 -46.98 72.93
C GLU A 97 11.58 -46.99 72.10
N LEU A 98 11.53 -46.43 70.89
CA LEU A 98 12.64 -46.40 69.94
C LEU A 98 13.07 -44.96 69.68
N ALA A 99 14.35 -44.66 69.84
CA ALA A 99 14.96 -43.45 69.31
C ALA A 99 15.47 -43.73 67.89
N LEU A 100 14.95 -43.03 66.89
CA LEU A 100 15.36 -43.24 65.49
C LEU A 100 16.71 -42.55 65.24
N PRO A 101 17.76 -43.28 64.86
CA PRO A 101 19.08 -42.69 64.63
C PRO A 101 19.04 -41.74 63.43
N VAL A 102 19.60 -40.54 63.62
CA VAL A 102 19.76 -39.52 62.58
C VAL A 102 21.26 -39.28 62.39
N ASP A 103 21.99 -40.30 61.94
CA ASP A 103 23.45 -40.19 61.75
C ASP A 103 23.83 -40.20 60.27
N ALA A 104 24.54 -39.16 59.83
CA ALA A 104 25.69 -39.25 58.92
C ALA A 104 26.53 -37.95 59.00
N PRO A 105 27.86 -37.96 58.74
CA PRO A 105 28.90 -37.81 59.76
C PRO A 105 29.66 -36.46 59.72
N LEU A 106 30.20 -36.05 60.88
CA LEU A 106 31.22 -35.01 61.04
C LEU A 106 32.57 -35.49 60.48
N TRP A 107 33.09 -34.82 59.45
CA TRP A 107 34.48 -34.97 59.01
C TRP A 107 35.29 -33.74 59.39
N GLN A 108 36.26 -33.93 60.29
CA GLN A 108 37.41 -33.04 60.45
C GLN A 108 38.37 -33.22 59.27
N GLY A 109 38.78 -32.11 58.66
CA GLY A 109 40.16 -31.88 58.22
C GLY A 109 40.78 -32.84 57.19
N VAL A 110 40.26 -32.85 55.95
CA VAL A 110 41.11 -32.94 54.76
C VAL A 110 40.60 -31.88 53.79
N ALA A 111 41.48 -30.97 53.37
CA ALA A 111 41.18 -30.01 52.32
C ALA A 111 40.82 -30.78 51.03
N ARG A 112 39.52 -30.99 50.81
CA ARG A 112 38.94 -31.29 49.50
C ARG A 112 37.98 -30.15 49.19
N ARG A 113 38.33 -29.41 48.14
CA ARG A 113 37.50 -28.43 47.44
C ARG A 113 36.05 -28.95 47.43
N ALA A 114 35.10 -28.13 47.86
CA ALA A 114 33.68 -28.40 47.64
C ALA A 114 33.51 -28.88 46.19
N PRO A 115 32.58 -29.82 45.85
CA PRO A 115 32.06 -29.77 44.50
C PRO A 115 31.57 -28.32 44.37
N GLU A 116 32.28 -27.55 43.54
CA GLU A 116 31.81 -26.22 43.17
C GLU A 116 30.32 -26.38 42.89
N PRO A 117 29.43 -25.50 43.40
CA PRO A 117 28.04 -25.54 42.97
C PRO A 117 28.13 -25.67 41.45
N THR A 118 27.60 -26.77 40.88
CA THR A 118 27.72 -27.02 39.45
C THR A 118 27.34 -25.69 38.83
N PRO A 119 28.29 -24.98 38.17
CA PRO A 119 28.03 -23.61 37.80
C PRO A 119 26.71 -23.67 37.06
N ILE A 120 25.71 -22.89 37.49
CA ILE A 120 24.51 -22.75 36.68
C ILE A 120 25.08 -22.19 35.40
N VAL A 121 25.23 -23.06 34.40
CA VAL A 121 25.86 -22.69 33.16
C VAL A 121 24.83 -21.77 32.53
N ARG A 122 25.16 -20.48 32.62
CA ARG A 122 24.30 -19.41 32.18
C ARG A 122 24.70 -19.15 30.74
N HIS A 123 23.72 -19.17 29.86
CA HIS A 123 23.91 -18.86 28.46
C HIS A 123 22.99 -17.71 28.09
N ASP A 124 23.35 -17.01 27.04
CA ASP A 124 22.51 -15.94 26.52
C ASP A 124 21.43 -16.57 25.63
N VAL A 125 20.23 -16.02 25.71
CA VAL A 125 19.12 -16.39 24.84
C VAL A 125 18.89 -15.23 23.90
N ALA A 126 19.15 -15.44 22.62
CA ALA A 126 18.98 -14.41 21.60
C ALA A 126 18.09 -14.92 20.46
N GLY A 127 17.43 -13.99 19.79
CA GLY A 127 16.62 -14.31 18.62
C GLY A 127 16.16 -13.07 17.89
N ILE A 128 15.40 -13.31 16.83
CA ILE A 128 14.75 -12.26 16.04
C ILE A 128 13.24 -12.54 15.99
N VAL A 129 12.46 -11.46 15.96
CA VAL A 129 11.01 -11.53 15.80
C VAL A 129 10.64 -10.97 14.44
N LEU A 130 10.00 -11.82 13.64
CA LEU A 130 9.57 -11.51 12.29
C LEU A 130 8.06 -11.69 12.17
N GLU A 131 7.44 -11.02 11.20
CA GLU A 131 6.10 -11.34 10.77
C GLU A 131 6.09 -12.66 9.99
N ARG A 132 5.12 -13.52 10.31
CA ARG A 132 4.86 -14.74 9.55
C ARG A 132 4.36 -14.39 8.15
N GLY A 133 4.95 -14.98 7.12
CA GLY A 133 4.61 -14.71 5.72
C GLY A 133 5.56 -13.72 5.08
N THR A 134 5.38 -12.42 5.34
CA THR A 134 6.18 -11.34 4.71
C THR A 134 7.63 -11.27 5.23
N ARG A 135 7.92 -11.92 6.36
CA ARG A 135 9.20 -11.83 7.09
C ARG A 135 9.59 -10.40 7.45
N GLU A 136 8.63 -9.49 7.59
CA GLU A 136 8.90 -8.13 8.04
C GLU A 136 9.46 -8.14 9.47
N VAL A 137 10.51 -7.37 9.69
CA VAL A 137 11.12 -7.18 11.00
C VAL A 137 10.14 -6.51 11.96
N LEU A 138 9.92 -7.10 13.14
CA LEU A 138 9.01 -6.56 14.15
C LEU A 138 9.79 -5.92 15.31
N ALA A 139 9.98 -4.61 15.23
CA ALA A 139 10.69 -3.80 16.22
C ALA A 139 9.78 -3.30 17.36
N GLY A 140 10.36 -3.06 18.55
CA GLY A 140 9.68 -2.48 19.71
C GLY A 140 8.68 -3.39 20.42
N LEU A 141 8.68 -4.69 20.13
CA LEU A 141 7.80 -5.66 20.79
C LEU A 141 8.37 -6.11 22.14
N PRO A 142 7.54 -6.27 23.19
CA PRO A 142 7.95 -6.91 24.41
C PRO A 142 8.29 -8.37 24.17
N VAL A 143 9.43 -8.82 24.70
CA VAL A 143 9.73 -10.24 24.83
C VAL A 143 9.88 -10.53 26.32
N ILE A 144 9.14 -11.50 26.83
CA ILE A 144 9.04 -11.83 28.26
C ILE A 144 9.53 -13.26 28.48
N LEU A 145 10.52 -13.44 29.35
CA LEU A 145 11.08 -14.74 29.75
C LEU A 145 10.66 -15.07 31.19
N ASP A 146 10.09 -16.26 31.37
CA ASP A 146 9.58 -16.83 32.63
C ASP A 146 8.62 -15.90 33.40
N GLY A 147 7.89 -15.03 32.68
CA GLY A 147 6.93 -14.09 33.26
C GLY A 147 7.53 -12.96 34.10
N GLY A 148 8.85 -12.80 34.13
CA GLY A 148 9.52 -11.82 34.99
C GLY A 148 10.64 -11.01 34.33
N ARG A 149 11.44 -11.60 33.44
CA ARG A 149 12.48 -10.87 32.69
C ARG A 149 11.88 -10.35 31.38
N GLN A 150 12.12 -9.09 31.04
CA GLN A 150 11.61 -8.50 29.80
C GLN A 150 12.72 -7.76 29.04
N THR A 151 12.67 -7.82 27.72
CA THR A 151 13.41 -6.96 26.81
C THR A 151 12.48 -6.45 25.70
N LEU A 152 12.97 -5.54 24.84
CA LEU A 152 12.27 -5.10 23.64
C LEU A 152 13.04 -5.57 22.40
N THR A 153 12.33 -5.88 21.34
CA THR A 153 12.98 -6.06 20.04
C THR A 153 13.54 -4.73 19.53
N ASP A 154 14.76 -4.76 19.01
CA ASP A 154 15.41 -3.58 18.44
C ASP A 154 14.92 -3.28 17.01
N ALA A 155 15.59 -2.36 16.31
CA ALA A 155 15.23 -1.97 14.94
C ALA A 155 15.37 -3.11 13.92
N ASP A 156 16.20 -4.11 14.22
CA ASP A 156 16.42 -5.31 13.41
C ASP A 156 15.55 -6.48 13.91
N GLY A 157 14.64 -6.21 14.85
CA GLY A 157 13.73 -7.19 15.45
C GLY A 157 14.44 -8.14 16.41
N ALA A 158 15.71 -7.89 16.72
CA ALA A 158 16.51 -8.75 17.56
C ALA A 158 16.22 -8.52 19.04
N PHE A 159 16.32 -9.58 19.83
CA PHE A 159 16.21 -9.55 21.28
C PHE A 159 17.29 -10.44 21.90
N ALA A 160 17.70 -10.12 23.12
CA ALA A 160 18.61 -10.94 23.90
C ALA A 160 18.30 -10.88 25.39
N PHE A 161 18.55 -11.99 26.07
CA PHE A 161 18.55 -12.11 27.53
C PHE A 161 19.88 -12.68 27.98
N ASP A 162 20.57 -11.93 28.83
CA ASP A 162 21.87 -12.36 29.34
C ASP A 162 21.74 -13.28 30.54
N GLY A 163 22.61 -14.27 30.57
CA GLY A 163 22.83 -15.14 31.71
C GLY A 163 21.60 -15.93 32.16
N VAL A 164 20.91 -16.58 31.22
CA VAL A 164 19.75 -17.46 31.48
C VAL A 164 20.26 -18.84 31.91
N PRO A 165 19.74 -19.44 33.00
CA PRO A 165 20.11 -20.80 33.42
C PRO A 165 19.93 -21.84 32.31
N ALA A 166 20.73 -22.90 32.30
CA ALA A 166 20.48 -24.03 31.41
C ALA A 166 19.17 -24.76 31.77
N GLY A 167 18.38 -25.13 30.76
CA GLY A 167 17.07 -25.80 30.93
C GLY A 167 15.97 -25.21 30.05
N PRO A 168 14.72 -25.69 30.20
CA PRO A 168 13.55 -25.15 29.51
C PRO A 168 13.04 -23.87 30.19
N HIS A 169 12.78 -22.84 29.39
CA HIS A 169 12.26 -21.54 29.81
C HIS A 169 11.03 -21.16 28.98
N ALA A 170 10.09 -20.43 29.58
CA ALA A 170 8.90 -19.96 28.88
C ALA A 170 9.16 -18.58 28.26
N LEU A 171 9.00 -18.44 26.95
CA LEU A 171 9.11 -17.18 26.22
C LEU A 171 7.71 -16.75 25.75
N GLU A 172 7.33 -15.52 26.05
CA GLU A 172 6.08 -14.90 25.64
C GLU A 172 6.36 -13.60 24.89
N ILE A 173 5.72 -13.43 23.73
CA ILE A 173 5.80 -12.22 22.92
C ILE A 173 4.37 -11.67 22.77
N PRO A 174 3.92 -10.81 23.69
CA PRO A 174 2.62 -10.18 23.55
C PRO A 174 2.67 -9.18 22.39
N ALA A 175 1.69 -9.29 21.49
CA ALA A 175 1.55 -8.38 20.36
C ALA A 175 0.11 -7.89 20.25
N PHE A 176 -0.05 -6.62 19.84
CA PHE A 176 -1.35 -6.01 19.63
C PHE A 176 -1.88 -6.33 18.22
N ASP A 177 -1.05 -6.13 17.20
CA ASP A 177 -1.38 -6.33 15.78
C ASP A 177 -1.14 -7.78 15.29
N HIS A 178 -0.51 -8.62 16.12
CA HIS A 178 -0.21 -10.02 15.85
C HIS A 178 -0.77 -10.94 16.93
N GLU A 179 -0.96 -12.21 16.60
CA GLU A 179 -1.27 -13.22 17.59
C GLU A 179 -0.08 -13.37 18.54
N PRO A 180 -0.31 -13.29 19.86
CA PRO A 180 0.74 -13.41 20.85
C PRO A 180 1.29 -14.83 20.80
N GLU A 181 2.61 -14.93 20.78
CA GLU A 181 3.29 -16.22 20.73
C GLU A 181 3.75 -16.61 22.13
N ARG A 182 3.53 -17.86 22.50
CA ARG A 182 4.08 -18.49 23.70
C ARG A 182 4.79 -19.78 23.31
N LEU A 183 6.08 -19.86 23.58
CA LEU A 183 6.88 -21.04 23.26
C LEU A 183 7.84 -21.40 24.40
N THR A 184 8.25 -22.66 24.45
CA THR A 184 9.28 -23.15 25.39
C THR A 184 10.63 -23.17 24.69
N VAL A 185 11.60 -22.44 25.22
CA VAL A 185 12.97 -22.36 24.69
C VAL A 185 13.91 -23.17 25.58
N THR A 186 14.83 -23.94 24.99
CA THR A 186 15.83 -24.71 25.75
C THR A 186 17.17 -23.98 25.73
N VAL A 187 17.82 -23.85 26.88
CA VAL A 187 19.07 -23.11 27.07
C VAL A 187 20.19 -24.08 27.50
N PRO A 188 21.39 -24.06 26.88
CA PRO A 188 21.70 -23.36 25.64
C PRO A 188 20.94 -23.95 24.45
N GLY A 189 20.68 -23.12 23.45
CA GLY A 189 20.04 -23.51 22.19
C GLY A 189 20.50 -22.59 21.07
N ASP A 190 20.08 -22.91 19.85
CA ASP A 190 20.34 -22.05 18.69
C ASP A 190 19.55 -20.73 18.79
N PRO A 191 20.02 -19.66 18.11
CA PRO A 191 19.28 -18.40 18.03
C PRO A 191 17.85 -18.62 17.52
N LEU A 192 16.90 -17.97 18.19
CA LEU A 192 15.47 -18.15 17.92
C LEU A 192 15.03 -17.30 16.72
N VAL A 193 14.17 -17.84 15.87
CA VAL A 193 13.43 -17.06 14.86
C VAL A 193 11.96 -17.22 15.16
N VAL A 194 11.38 -16.24 15.86
CA VAL A 194 9.96 -16.27 16.24
C VAL A 194 9.15 -15.54 15.18
N ARG A 195 8.13 -16.22 14.62
CA ARG A 195 7.28 -15.67 13.57
C ARG A 195 5.87 -15.46 14.06
N LEU A 196 5.51 -14.20 14.26
CA LEU A 196 4.19 -13.82 14.76
C LEU A 196 3.18 -13.76 13.62
N GLU A 197 2.02 -14.40 13.82
CA GLU A 197 0.95 -14.42 12.83
C GLU A 197 0.13 -13.12 12.93
N PRO A 198 -0.04 -12.34 11.85
CA PRO A 198 -0.82 -11.10 11.91
C PRO A 198 -2.30 -11.39 12.21
N ARG A 199 -2.90 -10.66 13.15
CA ARG A 199 -4.26 -10.90 13.71
C ARG A 199 -5.40 -10.65 12.72
N SER A 200 -5.15 -9.86 11.67
CA SER A 200 -5.77 -9.82 10.35
C SER A 200 -5.06 -8.68 9.60
N GLN A 201 -5.59 -8.15 8.49
CA GLN A 201 -5.08 -6.93 7.83
C GLN A 201 -5.26 -5.64 8.68
N ARG A 202 -5.26 -5.78 10.01
CA ARG A 202 -5.38 -4.74 11.04
C ARG A 202 -4.17 -3.81 11.12
N ARG A 203 -3.28 -3.80 10.14
CA ARG A 203 -2.22 -2.80 10.02
C ARG A 203 -2.81 -1.46 9.61
N TYR A 204 -3.56 -0.84 10.51
CA TYR A 204 -3.80 0.58 10.40
C TYR A 204 -3.67 1.19 11.78
N ARG A 205 -2.43 1.58 12.09
CA ARG A 205 -2.27 2.95 12.59
C ARG A 205 -2.93 3.80 11.52
N THR A 206 -4.13 4.33 11.80
CA THR A 206 -4.62 5.48 11.06
C THR A 206 -3.45 6.45 11.09
N VAL A 207 -2.70 6.56 9.99
CA VAL A 207 -1.98 7.79 9.75
C VAL A 207 -3.13 8.76 9.57
N VAL A 208 -3.61 9.30 10.69
CA VAL A 208 -4.15 10.63 10.74
C VAL A 208 -3.05 11.39 10.02
N ALA A 209 -3.25 11.67 8.73
CA ALA A 209 -2.35 12.48 7.94
C ALA A 209 -2.11 13.71 8.81
N GLY A 210 -0.94 13.74 9.46
CA GLY A 210 -0.85 14.41 10.75
C GLY A 210 -1.01 15.88 10.50
N LYS A 211 -2.20 16.45 10.74
CA LYS A 211 -2.61 17.82 10.36
C LYS A 211 -1.64 18.44 9.36
N THR A 212 -1.52 17.83 8.19
CA THR A 212 -0.75 18.43 7.12
C THR A 212 -1.54 19.68 6.83
N GLY A 213 -0.99 20.86 7.12
CA GLY A 213 -1.73 22.13 6.99
C GLY A 213 -2.27 22.38 5.58
N ASP A 214 -1.95 21.50 4.62
CA ASP A 214 -2.57 21.36 3.32
C ASP A 214 -3.87 20.53 3.41
N ALA A 215 -4.99 21.23 3.45
CA ALA A 215 -6.32 20.64 3.49
C ALA A 215 -6.83 20.13 2.13
N THR A 216 -6.13 20.42 1.03
CA THR A 216 -6.52 20.06 -0.35
C THR A 216 -6.07 18.67 -0.79
N LYS A 217 -5.14 18.08 -0.03
CA LYS A 217 -4.54 16.77 -0.27
C LYS A 217 -5.45 15.63 0.18
N ILE A 218 -5.64 14.63 -0.70
CA ILE A 218 -6.23 13.33 -0.38
C ILE A 218 -5.16 12.26 -0.49
N LEU A 219 -4.87 11.58 0.62
CA LEU A 219 -3.98 10.42 0.66
C LEU A 219 -4.80 9.13 0.55
N VAL A 220 -4.38 8.25 -0.37
CA VAL A 220 -4.93 6.91 -0.53
C VAL A 220 -3.92 5.88 -0.01
N PRO A 221 -4.20 5.15 1.07
CA PRO A 221 -3.37 4.03 1.52
C PRO A 221 -3.38 2.90 0.49
N VAL A 222 -2.19 2.50 0.05
CA VAL A 222 -1.98 1.54 -1.06
C VAL A 222 -2.52 0.16 -0.71
N GLU A 223 -2.39 -0.28 0.55
CA GLU A 223 -2.83 -1.60 1.00
C GLU A 223 -4.33 -1.79 0.82
N ARG A 224 -5.13 -0.77 1.19
CA ARG A 224 -6.59 -0.79 0.95
C ARG A 224 -6.90 -0.73 -0.52
N ALA A 225 -6.13 0.05 -1.27
CA ALA A 225 -6.41 0.29 -2.67
C ALA A 225 -6.30 -0.99 -3.53
N ARG A 226 -5.40 -1.91 -3.17
CA ARG A 226 -5.22 -3.22 -3.81
C ARG A 226 -6.45 -4.13 -3.71
N GLU A 227 -7.33 -3.89 -2.74
CA GLU A 227 -8.46 -4.79 -2.45
C GLU A 227 -9.80 -4.26 -2.96
N VAL A 228 -9.79 -3.06 -3.52
CA VAL A 228 -10.98 -2.46 -4.12
C VAL A 228 -11.40 -3.29 -5.33
N ALA A 229 -12.67 -3.71 -5.34
CA ALA A 229 -13.22 -4.44 -6.49
C ALA A 229 -13.10 -3.62 -7.78
N GLY A 230 -12.76 -4.28 -8.89
CA GLY A 230 -12.55 -3.66 -10.20
C GLY A 230 -11.17 -3.02 -10.38
N SER A 231 -10.31 -3.05 -9.35
CA SER A 231 -8.90 -2.69 -9.47
C SER A 231 -8.03 -3.86 -9.92
N SER A 232 -8.51 -5.10 -9.77
CA SER A 232 -7.76 -6.33 -10.00
C SER A 232 -6.43 -6.40 -9.22
N GLY A 233 -6.28 -5.65 -8.12
CA GLY A 233 -5.02 -5.60 -7.36
C GLY A 233 -4.17 -4.36 -7.64
N ASP A 234 -4.57 -3.50 -8.57
CA ASP A 234 -3.90 -2.24 -8.88
C ASP A 234 -4.29 -1.12 -7.89
N PRO A 235 -3.37 -0.64 -7.03
CA PRO A 235 -3.70 0.43 -6.10
C PRO A 235 -3.95 1.79 -6.77
N VAL A 236 -3.43 2.03 -7.97
CA VAL A 236 -3.55 3.32 -8.66
C VAL A 236 -4.95 3.50 -9.24
N LYS A 237 -5.61 2.42 -9.70
CA LYS A 237 -6.98 2.45 -10.25
C LYS A 237 -8.03 2.96 -9.27
N VAL A 238 -7.72 2.98 -7.98
CA VAL A 238 -8.60 3.54 -6.94
C VAL A 238 -8.82 5.04 -7.11
N LEU A 239 -7.92 5.73 -7.81
CA LEU A 239 -8.11 7.13 -8.20
C LEU A 239 -9.42 7.35 -8.96
N GLU A 240 -9.86 6.39 -9.77
CA GLU A 240 -11.14 6.46 -10.50
C GLU A 240 -12.38 6.46 -9.60
N SER A 241 -12.19 6.25 -8.28
CA SER A 241 -13.25 6.24 -7.27
C SER A 241 -13.13 7.42 -6.31
N LEU A 242 -12.26 8.39 -6.57
CA LEU A 242 -12.12 9.60 -5.78
C LEU A 242 -13.02 10.73 -6.29
N PRO A 243 -13.40 11.69 -5.42
CA PRO A 243 -14.14 12.87 -5.85
C PRO A 243 -13.37 13.65 -6.90
N GLY A 244 -14.07 14.18 -7.90
CA GLY A 244 -13.51 15.04 -8.92
C GLY A 244 -12.89 14.28 -10.09
N VAL A 245 -12.70 12.96 -10.00
CA VAL A 245 -12.17 12.15 -11.10
C VAL A 245 -13.30 11.76 -12.06
N ALA A 246 -13.27 12.28 -13.28
CA ALA A 246 -14.21 11.90 -14.32
C ALA A 246 -13.92 10.48 -14.81
N ARG A 247 -14.99 9.76 -15.21
CA ARG A 247 -14.87 8.45 -15.84
C ARG A 247 -14.24 8.63 -17.23
N PRO A 248 -13.08 8.05 -17.52
CA PRO A 248 -12.43 8.18 -18.81
C PRO A 248 -13.17 7.36 -19.89
N PRO A 249 -13.14 7.79 -21.16
CA PRO A 249 -13.70 7.00 -22.25
C PRO A 249 -12.96 5.66 -22.38
N ALA A 250 -13.68 4.59 -22.73
CA ALA A 250 -13.09 3.25 -22.87
C ALA A 250 -12.10 3.12 -24.04
N ALA A 251 -12.22 3.98 -25.05
CA ALA A 251 -11.39 3.99 -26.26
C ALA A 251 -11.14 5.43 -26.75
N GLY A 252 -10.18 5.57 -27.66
CA GLY A 252 -9.78 6.87 -28.25
C GLY A 252 -8.45 7.40 -27.70
N PRO A 253 -7.98 8.54 -28.20
CA PRO A 253 -6.65 9.08 -27.88
C PRO A 253 -6.49 9.45 -26.39
N SER A 254 -7.58 9.79 -25.70
CA SER A 254 -7.59 10.08 -24.25
C SER A 254 -7.78 8.84 -23.36
N ALA A 255 -7.90 7.65 -23.93
CA ALA A 255 -7.89 6.41 -23.16
C ALA A 255 -6.51 6.21 -22.49
N GLY A 256 -6.49 5.83 -21.22
CA GLY A 256 -5.25 5.76 -20.42
C GLY A 256 -4.97 7.03 -19.59
N GLN A 257 -5.83 8.05 -19.65
CA GLN A 257 -5.65 9.34 -18.96
C GLN A 257 -6.78 9.63 -17.96
N ILE A 258 -6.53 10.55 -17.03
CA ILE A 258 -7.48 11.01 -16.02
C ILE A 258 -7.87 12.46 -16.33
N SER A 259 -9.17 12.75 -16.29
CA SER A 259 -9.69 14.12 -16.22
C SER A 259 -10.13 14.41 -14.78
N ILE A 260 -9.69 15.56 -14.25
CA ILE A 260 -10.04 16.02 -12.90
C ILE A 260 -10.89 17.29 -13.00
N ARG A 261 -12.03 17.30 -12.30
CA ARG A 261 -12.97 18.42 -12.21
C ARG A 261 -13.34 18.97 -13.59
N GLY A 262 -13.63 18.10 -14.56
CA GLY A 262 -14.08 18.48 -15.90
C GLY A 262 -13.06 19.30 -16.72
N SER A 263 -11.78 19.27 -16.32
CA SER A 263 -10.64 19.75 -17.12
C SER A 263 -10.27 18.74 -18.21
N ALA A 264 -9.44 19.15 -19.17
CA ALA A 264 -8.91 18.23 -20.17
C ALA A 264 -8.00 17.18 -19.51
N PRO A 265 -7.89 15.97 -20.08
CA PRO A 265 -6.91 14.99 -19.61
C PRO A 265 -5.47 15.52 -19.60
N GLU A 266 -5.08 16.30 -20.60
CA GLU A 266 -3.78 16.97 -20.73
C GLU A 266 -3.53 18.05 -19.65
N ASP A 267 -4.59 18.58 -19.04
CA ASP A 267 -4.49 19.55 -17.93
C ASP A 267 -4.09 18.88 -16.61
N THR A 268 -4.08 17.56 -16.56
CA THR A 268 -3.72 16.76 -15.39
C THR A 268 -2.27 16.28 -15.50
N ARG A 269 -1.48 16.50 -14.44
CA ARG A 269 -0.07 16.08 -14.41
C ARG A 269 0.17 14.91 -13.45
N TYR A 270 1.00 13.98 -13.91
CA TYR A 270 1.44 12.80 -13.15
C TYR A 270 2.92 12.93 -12.80
N TYR A 271 3.26 12.60 -11.56
CA TYR A 271 4.63 12.61 -11.06
C TYR A 271 4.97 11.31 -10.34
N LEU A 272 6.23 10.89 -10.41
CA LEU A 272 6.83 9.81 -9.65
C LEU A 272 8.00 10.36 -8.82
N ASP A 273 7.89 10.33 -7.49
CA ASP A 273 8.84 10.97 -6.56
C ASP A 273 9.08 12.47 -6.83
N GLY A 274 8.08 13.16 -7.38
CA GLY A 274 8.13 14.56 -7.77
C GLY A 274 8.81 14.83 -9.13
N LEU A 275 9.17 13.81 -9.90
CA LEU A 275 9.63 13.96 -11.29
C LEU A 275 8.50 13.61 -12.27
N PRO A 276 8.34 14.30 -13.41
CA PRO A 276 7.25 14.04 -14.35
C PRO A 276 7.21 12.56 -14.80
N LEU A 277 5.99 12.04 -14.94
CA LEU A 277 5.69 10.71 -15.43
C LEU A 277 4.88 10.82 -16.72
N PHE A 278 5.37 10.22 -17.82
CA PHE A 278 4.74 10.32 -19.14
C PHE A 278 3.34 9.71 -19.20
N GLN A 279 3.16 8.55 -18.58
CA GLN A 279 1.92 7.78 -18.66
C GLN A 279 1.66 7.09 -17.33
N LEU A 280 0.41 7.15 -16.86
CA LEU A 280 0.01 6.49 -15.61
C LEU A 280 -0.64 5.12 -15.86
N TYR A 281 -1.43 4.97 -16.93
CA TYR A 281 -2.14 3.73 -17.27
C TYR A 281 -1.90 3.27 -18.68
N HIS A 282 -1.93 1.96 -18.90
CA HIS A 282 -2.10 1.35 -20.22
C HIS A 282 -3.46 1.73 -20.83
N PHE A 283 -3.66 1.36 -22.09
CA PHE A 283 -4.89 1.59 -22.85
C PHE A 283 -6.16 1.23 -22.03
N GLY A 284 -7.18 2.08 -22.14
CA GLY A 284 -8.48 1.89 -21.49
C GLY A 284 -8.46 1.87 -19.96
N ASN A 285 -7.39 2.36 -19.32
CA ASN A 285 -7.17 2.30 -17.87
C ASN A 285 -7.27 0.88 -17.28
N ILE A 286 -6.87 -0.13 -18.06
CA ILE A 286 -7.00 -1.53 -17.63
C ILE A 286 -6.07 -1.79 -16.42
N TYR A 287 -4.84 -1.29 -16.47
CA TYR A 287 -3.83 -1.29 -15.40
C TYR A 287 -2.92 -0.05 -15.48
N SER A 288 -2.35 0.33 -14.35
CA SER A 288 -1.31 1.35 -14.19
C SER A 288 0.05 0.79 -14.54
N VAL A 289 0.95 1.62 -15.10
CA VAL A 289 2.32 1.21 -15.51
C VAL A 289 3.27 0.99 -14.32
N LEU A 290 2.88 1.45 -13.13
CA LEU A 290 3.66 1.32 -11.91
C LEU A 290 3.42 -0.05 -11.27
N GLN A 291 4.49 -0.70 -10.80
CA GLN A 291 4.40 -1.99 -10.17
C GLN A 291 4.45 -1.85 -8.66
N ASP A 292 3.55 -2.59 -8.04
CA ASP A 292 3.41 -2.73 -6.60
C ASP A 292 4.28 -3.91 -6.15
N PRO A 293 4.99 -3.87 -4.99
CA PRO A 293 4.79 -3.05 -3.80
C PRO A 293 5.60 -1.74 -3.68
N TRP A 294 6.23 -1.23 -4.74
CA TRP A 294 7.09 -0.04 -4.60
C TRP A 294 6.34 1.29 -4.48
N ILE A 295 5.02 1.29 -4.39
CA ILE A 295 4.21 2.51 -4.18
C ILE A 295 3.96 2.67 -2.68
N ALA A 296 4.40 3.78 -2.09
CA ALA A 296 4.12 4.13 -0.69
C ALA A 296 2.75 4.80 -0.54
N ASP A 297 2.53 5.84 -1.32
CA ASP A 297 1.30 6.62 -1.29
C ASP A 297 1.05 7.33 -2.63
N ILE A 298 -0.19 7.73 -2.81
CA ILE A 298 -0.65 8.53 -3.95
C ILE A 298 -1.20 9.85 -3.40
N ASP A 299 -0.52 10.94 -3.71
CA ASP A 299 -0.92 12.31 -3.40
C ASP A 299 -1.84 12.83 -4.50
N TYR A 300 -3.15 12.79 -4.24
CA TYR A 300 -4.17 13.33 -5.14
C TYR A 300 -4.53 14.77 -4.76
N ARG A 301 -4.34 15.68 -5.71
CA ARG A 301 -4.64 17.12 -5.56
C ARG A 301 -5.52 17.61 -6.71
N PRO A 302 -6.84 17.69 -6.52
CA PRO A 302 -7.76 18.19 -7.54
C PRO A 302 -7.72 19.72 -7.75
N GLY A 303 -6.99 20.43 -6.90
CA GLY A 303 -6.73 21.87 -6.97
C GLY A 303 -5.94 22.32 -5.74
N GLY A 304 -5.45 23.57 -5.71
CA GLY A 304 -4.70 24.09 -4.55
C GLY A 304 -3.32 23.46 -4.33
N PHE A 305 -2.75 22.84 -5.35
CA PHE A 305 -1.44 22.19 -5.27
C PHE A 305 -0.28 23.20 -5.15
N SER A 306 0.80 22.76 -4.50
CA SER A 306 2.00 23.56 -4.21
C SER A 306 2.59 24.22 -5.47
N VAL A 307 3.20 25.39 -5.30
CA VAL A 307 3.96 26.10 -6.35
C VAL A 307 5.22 25.37 -6.80
N GLU A 308 5.63 24.33 -6.07
CA GLU A 308 6.58 23.34 -6.57
C GLU A 308 6.14 22.79 -7.93
N PHE A 309 4.84 22.60 -8.16
CA PHE A 309 4.33 22.05 -9.41
C PHE A 309 3.75 23.14 -10.31
N GLY A 310 3.97 23.01 -11.62
CA GLY A 310 3.48 23.96 -12.63
C GLY A 310 3.04 23.21 -13.89
N ASP A 311 2.78 23.98 -14.95
CA ASP A 311 2.37 23.46 -16.26
C ASP A 311 1.07 22.61 -16.19
N ALA A 312 0.12 23.03 -15.35
CA ALA A 312 -1.10 22.26 -15.08
C ALA A 312 -2.28 23.17 -14.71
N THR A 313 -3.40 23.08 -15.42
CA THR A 313 -4.64 23.81 -15.09
C THR A 313 -5.74 22.93 -14.47
N GLY A 314 -5.57 21.60 -14.54
CA GLY A 314 -6.51 20.59 -14.07
C GLY A 314 -6.25 20.19 -12.62
N GLY A 315 -5.52 19.11 -12.42
CA GLY A 315 -5.12 18.61 -11.11
C GLY A 315 -3.81 17.86 -11.20
N LEU A 316 -3.36 17.34 -10.05
CA LEU A 316 -2.07 16.69 -9.94
C LEU A 316 -2.17 15.37 -9.17
N LEU A 317 -1.37 14.42 -9.64
CA LEU A 317 -1.14 13.13 -9.00
C LEU A 317 0.37 12.96 -8.82
N ASN A 318 0.82 12.81 -7.58
CA ASN A 318 2.20 12.42 -7.31
C ASN A 318 2.22 11.07 -6.60
N VAL A 319 2.82 10.09 -7.26
CA VAL A 319 3.06 8.77 -6.69
C VAL A 319 4.43 8.78 -6.03
N THR A 320 4.47 8.45 -4.74
CA THR A 320 5.73 8.36 -3.99
C THR A 320 6.14 6.90 -3.87
N LEU A 321 7.41 6.62 -4.14
CA LEU A 321 7.95 5.28 -4.06
C LEU A 321 8.31 4.91 -2.61
N ALA A 322 7.87 3.74 -2.18
CA ALA A 322 8.25 3.12 -0.90
C ALA A 322 9.73 2.78 -0.87
N ASP A 323 10.33 2.77 0.33
CA ASP A 323 11.72 2.34 0.49
C ASP A 323 11.88 0.86 0.16
N LEU A 324 12.99 0.50 -0.49
CA LEU A 324 13.31 -0.90 -0.76
C LEU A 324 13.68 -1.58 0.55
N ARG A 325 13.13 -2.78 0.76
CA ARG A 325 13.46 -3.65 1.89
C ARG A 325 14.93 -4.07 1.86
N ASP A 326 15.65 -3.76 2.93
CA ASP A 326 17.07 -4.05 3.12
C ASP A 326 17.33 -5.21 4.10
N ASP A 327 16.26 -5.82 4.63
CA ASP A 327 16.28 -6.91 5.60
C ASP A 327 16.45 -8.32 4.99
N GLY A 328 16.61 -8.41 3.67
CA GLY A 328 16.92 -9.65 2.99
C GLY A 328 16.47 -9.69 1.53
N PHE A 329 16.49 -10.89 0.94
CA PHE A 329 15.89 -11.10 -0.37
C PHE A 329 14.38 -11.22 -0.22
N HIS A 330 13.63 -10.40 -0.96
CA HIS A 330 12.17 -10.43 -0.99
C HIS A 330 11.66 -10.54 -2.41
N GLY A 331 10.47 -11.13 -2.56
CA GLY A 331 9.82 -11.26 -3.85
C GLY A 331 8.31 -11.13 -3.79
N ASP A 332 7.74 -10.70 -4.91
CA ASP A 332 6.30 -10.58 -5.14
C ASP A 332 6.01 -11.09 -6.55
N VAL A 333 5.08 -12.03 -6.67
CA VAL A 333 4.63 -12.56 -7.96
C VAL A 333 3.12 -12.44 -8.03
N ASP A 334 2.61 -11.78 -9.06
CA ASP A 334 1.18 -11.61 -9.33
C ASP A 334 0.84 -12.23 -10.68
N VAL A 335 -0.25 -13.01 -10.72
CA VAL A 335 -0.79 -13.61 -11.94
C VAL A 335 -2.31 -13.48 -11.90
N ASN A 336 -2.90 -12.87 -12.91
CA ASN A 336 -4.35 -12.67 -13.02
C ASN A 336 -4.83 -12.82 -14.47
N VAL A 337 -6.11 -12.60 -14.80
CA VAL A 337 -6.56 -12.81 -16.20
C VAL A 337 -5.92 -11.85 -17.22
N TYR A 338 -5.38 -10.71 -16.78
CA TYR A 338 -4.81 -9.70 -17.67
C TYR A 338 -3.31 -9.88 -17.88
N HIS A 339 -2.57 -10.26 -16.83
CA HIS A 339 -1.11 -10.28 -16.87
C HIS A 339 -0.46 -11.22 -15.85
N ALA A 340 0.86 -11.41 -16.03
CA ALA A 340 1.76 -11.93 -15.00
C ALA A 340 2.90 -10.93 -14.74
N GLY A 341 3.24 -10.74 -13.47
CA GLY A 341 4.30 -9.85 -13.01
C GLY A 341 5.12 -10.47 -11.89
N ALA A 342 6.38 -10.06 -11.80
CA ALA A 342 7.27 -10.44 -10.72
C ALA A 342 8.15 -9.25 -10.33
N LEU A 343 8.38 -9.10 -9.03
CA LEU A 343 9.24 -8.09 -8.43
C LEU A 343 10.15 -8.75 -7.40
N PHE A 344 11.39 -8.29 -7.34
CA PHE A 344 12.39 -8.76 -6.37
C PHE A 344 13.13 -7.59 -5.76
N THR A 345 13.51 -7.69 -4.49
CA THR A 345 14.42 -6.76 -3.81
C THR A 345 15.48 -7.50 -3.02
N ALA A 346 16.69 -6.94 -2.94
CA ALA A 346 17.77 -7.49 -2.11
C ALA A 346 18.75 -6.40 -1.67
N PRO A 347 19.29 -6.49 -0.43
CA PRO A 347 20.44 -5.70 -0.02
C PRO A 347 21.71 -6.19 -0.74
N LEU A 348 22.56 -5.25 -1.18
CA LEU A 348 23.90 -5.54 -1.72
C LEU A 348 25.03 -5.22 -0.72
N GLY A 349 24.70 -4.65 0.44
CA GLY A 349 25.66 -4.21 1.45
C GLY A 349 26.12 -2.75 1.27
N ALA A 350 26.87 -2.24 2.25
CA ALA A 350 27.35 -0.84 2.26
C ALA A 350 26.26 0.23 2.06
N GLY A 351 25.04 -0.05 2.56
CA GLY A 351 23.88 0.82 2.45
C GLY A 351 23.15 0.76 1.09
N TRP A 352 23.53 -0.16 0.19
CA TRP A 352 22.84 -0.36 -1.09
C TRP A 352 21.76 -1.43 -0.99
N THR A 353 20.60 -1.12 -1.54
CA THR A 353 19.50 -2.05 -1.77
C THR A 353 19.04 -1.92 -3.21
N VAL A 354 18.84 -3.04 -3.90
CA VAL A 354 18.42 -3.07 -5.30
C VAL A 354 17.09 -3.78 -5.46
N GLY A 355 16.40 -3.47 -6.55
CA GLY A 355 15.19 -4.15 -6.93
C GLY A 355 15.01 -4.22 -8.44
N ALA A 356 14.27 -5.24 -8.89
CA ALA A 356 13.90 -5.42 -10.27
C ALA A 356 12.44 -5.89 -10.36
N ALA A 357 11.68 -5.36 -11.32
CA ALA A 357 10.30 -5.75 -11.59
C ALA A 357 10.07 -5.89 -13.09
N PHE A 358 9.27 -6.89 -13.46
CA PHE A 358 8.86 -7.14 -14.85
C PHE A 358 7.41 -7.61 -14.89
N ARG A 359 6.63 -7.10 -15.84
CA ARG A 359 5.24 -7.51 -16.05
C ARG A 359 4.93 -7.61 -17.54
N ARG A 360 4.13 -8.60 -17.91
CA ARG A 360 3.66 -8.82 -19.28
C ARG A 360 2.16 -9.12 -19.28
N SER A 361 1.40 -8.41 -20.11
CA SER A 361 0.01 -8.79 -20.39
C SER A 361 -0.08 -9.98 -21.34
N TYR A 362 -1.14 -10.77 -21.21
CA TYR A 362 -1.49 -11.82 -22.19
C TYR A 362 -2.96 -11.75 -22.64
N VAL A 363 -3.54 -10.55 -22.60
CA VAL A 363 -4.88 -10.25 -23.13
C VAL A 363 -4.95 -10.62 -24.62
N ASP A 364 -3.87 -10.40 -25.36
CA ASP A 364 -3.67 -10.85 -26.74
C ASP A 364 -3.88 -12.37 -26.91
N ALA A 365 -3.22 -13.18 -26.08
CA ALA A 365 -3.29 -14.63 -26.14
C ALA A 365 -4.67 -15.17 -25.74
N ILE A 366 -5.30 -14.60 -24.71
CA ILE A 366 -6.62 -15.04 -24.24
C ILE A 366 -7.71 -14.68 -25.25
N LEU A 367 -7.76 -13.43 -25.73
CA LEU A 367 -8.78 -13.01 -26.69
C LEU A 367 -8.69 -13.81 -27.98
N SER A 368 -7.48 -14.08 -28.48
CA SER A 368 -7.27 -14.90 -29.68
C SER A 368 -7.72 -16.35 -29.52
N ALA A 369 -7.78 -16.88 -28.29
CA ALA A 369 -8.19 -18.25 -28.02
C ALA A 369 -9.70 -18.41 -27.80
N VAL A 370 -10.38 -17.34 -27.34
CA VAL A 370 -11.80 -17.38 -26.92
C VAL A 370 -12.72 -16.72 -27.96
N VAL A 371 -12.21 -15.79 -28.75
CA VAL A 371 -12.97 -15.10 -29.81
C VAL A 371 -12.66 -15.75 -31.15
N ASP A 372 -13.70 -16.23 -31.84
CA ASP A 372 -13.56 -16.78 -33.18
C ASP A 372 -13.17 -15.68 -34.19
N SER A 373 -11.98 -15.83 -34.78
CA SER A 373 -11.40 -14.85 -35.71
C SER A 373 -12.18 -14.67 -37.01
N GLU A 374 -13.06 -15.63 -37.38
CA GLU A 374 -13.92 -15.51 -38.57
C GLU A 374 -15.16 -14.64 -38.31
N THR A 375 -15.65 -14.59 -37.06
CA THR A 375 -16.83 -13.80 -36.67
C THR A 375 -16.47 -12.51 -35.93
N ALA A 376 -15.21 -12.36 -35.51
CA ALA A 376 -14.71 -11.16 -34.86
C ALA A 376 -14.70 -9.96 -35.80
N ARG A 377 -15.31 -8.85 -35.36
CA ARG A 377 -15.21 -7.55 -36.04
C ARG A 377 -13.78 -6.99 -36.03
N PHE A 378 -12.94 -7.44 -35.09
CA PHE A 378 -11.55 -7.02 -34.93
C PHE A 378 -10.60 -8.23 -34.79
N LYS A 379 -9.45 -8.19 -35.46
CA LYS A 379 -8.53 -9.36 -35.58
C LYS A 379 -7.34 -9.39 -34.62
N THR A 380 -7.10 -8.33 -33.84
CA THR A 380 -5.92 -8.19 -32.98
C THR A 380 -6.31 -7.72 -31.60
N ALA A 381 -5.62 -8.21 -30.58
CA ALA A 381 -5.88 -7.93 -29.18
C ALA A 381 -4.65 -7.24 -28.54
N PRO A 382 -4.86 -6.40 -27.51
CA PRO A 382 -3.84 -5.48 -27.09
C PRO A 382 -2.81 -6.12 -26.15
N ARG A 383 -1.61 -5.55 -26.11
CA ARG A 383 -0.50 -6.03 -25.28
C ARG A 383 0.28 -4.89 -24.65
N TYR A 384 0.86 -5.17 -23.49
CA TYR A 384 1.83 -4.30 -22.81
C TYR A 384 2.93 -5.09 -22.09
N TYR A 385 4.08 -4.44 -21.94
CA TYR A 385 5.23 -4.88 -21.13
C TYR A 385 5.66 -3.77 -20.20
N ASP A 386 6.01 -4.10 -18.95
CA ASP A 386 6.60 -3.15 -18.02
C ASP A 386 7.91 -3.69 -17.47
N TYR A 387 8.88 -2.80 -17.31
CA TYR A 387 10.21 -3.12 -16.79
C TYR A 387 10.66 -2.03 -15.84
N GLN A 388 11.11 -2.40 -14.64
CA GLN A 388 11.59 -1.47 -13.62
C GLN A 388 12.85 -2.03 -12.94
N LEU A 389 13.88 -1.21 -12.82
CA LEU A 389 15.10 -1.47 -12.07
C LEU A 389 15.31 -0.32 -11.10
N ARG A 390 15.76 -0.61 -9.89
CA ARG A 390 15.97 0.40 -8.87
C ARG A 390 17.17 0.07 -8.00
N ALA A 391 17.89 1.10 -7.58
CA ALA A 391 18.95 1.03 -6.59
C ALA A 391 18.82 2.21 -5.62
N ASP A 392 18.70 1.92 -4.34
CA ASP A 392 18.70 2.89 -3.25
C ASP A 392 20.02 2.79 -2.48
N TRP A 393 20.67 3.91 -2.21
CA TRP A 393 21.84 4.02 -1.37
C TRP A 393 21.56 4.91 -0.16
N ARG A 394 21.66 4.33 1.03
CA ARG A 394 21.50 5.00 2.33
C ARG A 394 22.73 4.71 3.20
N PRO A 395 23.82 5.50 3.07
CA PRO A 395 25.02 5.28 3.87
C PRO A 395 24.82 5.65 5.36
N ASP A 396 23.82 6.49 5.64
CA ASP A 396 23.45 6.94 6.98
C ASP A 396 21.99 7.45 6.98
N ARG A 397 21.57 8.08 8.08
CA ARG A 397 20.22 8.63 8.26
C ARG A 397 19.98 10.00 7.63
N THR A 398 21.02 10.66 7.10
CA THR A 398 20.90 12.03 6.56
C THR A 398 20.97 12.07 5.05
N ARG A 399 21.41 11.00 4.38
CA ARG A 399 21.61 10.95 2.94
C ARG A 399 20.86 9.79 2.30
N THR A 400 20.21 10.05 1.17
CA THR A 400 19.60 9.00 0.35
C THR A 400 19.76 9.34 -1.13
N LEU A 401 20.35 8.41 -1.89
CA LEU A 401 20.37 8.44 -3.35
C LEU A 401 19.48 7.31 -3.87
N ARG A 402 18.54 7.62 -4.74
CA ARG A 402 17.69 6.64 -5.42
C ARG A 402 17.91 6.76 -6.92
N LEU A 403 18.27 5.67 -7.56
CA LEU A 403 18.41 5.54 -9.00
C LEU A 403 17.34 4.56 -9.48
N ALA A 404 16.57 4.96 -10.49
CA ALA A 404 15.52 4.12 -11.06
C ALA A 404 15.56 4.17 -12.58
N VAL A 405 15.29 3.02 -13.19
CA VAL A 405 15.00 2.87 -14.61
C VAL A 405 13.63 2.23 -14.69
N PHE A 406 12.68 2.82 -15.40
CA PHE A 406 11.38 2.20 -15.60
C PHE A 406 10.82 2.56 -16.96
N GLY A 407 10.01 1.66 -17.53
CA GLY A 407 9.44 1.88 -18.84
C GLY A 407 8.34 0.90 -19.18
N THR A 408 7.68 1.21 -20.29
CA THR A 408 6.59 0.41 -20.83
C THR A 408 6.66 0.34 -22.36
N ASP A 409 6.05 -0.71 -22.93
CA ASP A 409 5.81 -0.87 -24.36
C ASP A 409 4.37 -1.36 -24.57
N ASP A 410 3.50 -0.45 -25.01
CA ASP A 410 2.08 -0.67 -25.27
C ASP A 410 1.83 -0.74 -26.78
N ASP A 411 1.01 -1.70 -27.19
CA ASP A 411 0.54 -1.83 -28.56
C ASP A 411 -0.93 -2.29 -28.56
N LEU A 412 -1.82 -1.38 -28.98
CA LEU A 412 -3.22 -1.63 -29.24
C LEU A 412 -3.43 -1.52 -30.75
N GLN A 413 -3.82 -2.63 -31.37
CA GLN A 413 -4.19 -2.65 -32.77
C GLN A 413 -5.63 -3.17 -32.90
N LEU A 414 -6.46 -2.45 -33.64
CA LEU A 414 -7.81 -2.83 -34.00
C LEU A 414 -7.88 -2.89 -35.52
N VAL A 415 -7.74 -4.08 -36.11
CA VAL A 415 -7.87 -4.27 -37.56
C VAL A 415 -9.30 -4.69 -37.87
N ARG A 416 -10.00 -3.93 -38.72
CA ARG A 416 -11.35 -4.29 -39.14
C ARG A 416 -11.30 -5.36 -40.22
N SER A 417 -12.28 -6.26 -40.21
CA SER A 417 -12.47 -7.26 -41.26
C SER A 417 -13.00 -6.64 -42.56
N GLU A 418 -13.75 -5.54 -42.46
CA GLU A 418 -14.29 -4.73 -43.56
C GLU A 418 -13.98 -3.24 -43.32
N PRO A 419 -13.73 -2.44 -44.38
CA PRO A 419 -13.53 -1.00 -44.25
C PRO A 419 -14.67 -0.31 -43.49
N ASP A 420 -14.39 0.84 -42.87
CA ASP A 420 -15.46 1.63 -42.28
C ASP A 420 -16.43 2.12 -43.37
N PRO A 421 -17.75 1.93 -43.20
CA PRO A 421 -18.70 2.32 -44.22
C PRO A 421 -18.84 3.85 -44.39
N ASN A 422 -18.47 4.64 -43.39
CA ASN A 422 -18.43 6.11 -43.46
C ASN A 422 -17.08 6.64 -43.95
N ASP A 423 -16.01 5.88 -43.76
CA ASP A 423 -14.68 6.21 -44.24
C ASP A 423 -13.97 4.95 -44.77
N PRO A 424 -14.14 4.59 -46.05
CA PRO A 424 -13.55 3.38 -46.62
C PRO A 424 -12.02 3.35 -46.56
N SER A 425 -11.36 4.51 -46.34
CA SER A 425 -9.92 4.58 -46.13
C SER A 425 -9.49 4.17 -44.71
N PHE A 426 -10.44 4.13 -43.77
CA PHE A 426 -10.26 3.64 -42.42
C PHE A 426 -10.40 2.11 -42.36
N THR A 427 -9.25 1.44 -42.36
CA THR A 427 -9.14 -0.03 -42.31
C THR A 427 -8.87 -0.58 -40.91
N GLY A 428 -8.63 0.30 -39.95
CA GLY A 428 -8.32 -0.07 -38.58
C GLY A 428 -7.72 1.10 -37.80
N PHE A 429 -7.24 0.80 -36.60
CA PHE A 429 -6.60 1.76 -35.72
C PHE A 429 -5.41 1.12 -35.04
N ARG A 430 -4.29 1.83 -34.94
CA ARG A 430 -3.18 1.45 -34.08
C ARG A 430 -2.83 2.60 -33.13
N LEU A 431 -2.69 2.27 -31.87
CA LEU A 431 -2.11 3.11 -30.84
C LEU A 431 -0.94 2.35 -30.23
N SER A 432 0.26 2.88 -30.36
CA SER A 432 1.44 2.37 -29.66
C SER A 432 2.05 3.47 -28.81
N ARG A 433 2.41 3.12 -27.59
CA ARG A 433 3.10 3.99 -26.64
C ARG A 433 4.29 3.24 -26.07
N SER A 434 5.49 3.75 -26.24
CA SER A 434 6.66 3.21 -25.57
C SER A 434 7.39 4.31 -24.82
N PHE A 435 7.82 4.01 -23.61
CA PHE A 435 8.68 4.92 -22.88
C PHE A 435 9.72 4.17 -22.06
N LEU A 436 10.90 4.77 -21.90
CA LEU A 436 11.94 4.32 -21.00
C LEU A 436 12.49 5.57 -20.29
N GLN A 437 12.33 5.63 -18.97
CA GLN A 437 12.80 6.72 -18.13
C GLN A 437 13.92 6.24 -17.22
N VAL A 438 14.98 7.04 -17.14
CA VAL A 438 16.06 6.92 -16.17
C VAL A 438 15.99 8.13 -15.26
N GLN A 439 15.91 7.91 -13.95
CA GLN A 439 15.88 9.00 -12.98
C GLN A 439 16.78 8.75 -11.78
N GLY A 440 17.28 9.85 -11.21
CA GLY A 440 18.04 9.88 -9.97
C GLY A 440 17.49 10.96 -9.05
N THR A 441 17.25 10.61 -7.78
CA THR A 441 16.91 11.58 -6.74
C THR A 441 17.90 11.48 -5.59
N TYR A 442 18.49 12.61 -5.19
CA TYR A 442 19.37 12.72 -4.04
C TYR A 442 18.73 13.62 -2.99
N THR A 443 18.63 13.12 -1.76
CA THR A 443 18.17 13.90 -0.62
C THR A 443 19.24 13.94 0.45
N GLN A 444 19.41 15.11 1.06
CA GLN A 444 20.38 15.31 2.13
C GLN A 444 19.86 16.27 3.19
N GLN A 445 19.94 15.87 4.45
CA GLN A 445 19.78 16.76 5.58
C GLN A 445 21.12 17.48 5.83
N LEU A 446 21.18 18.79 5.55
CA LEU A 446 22.39 19.61 5.65
C LEU A 446 22.64 20.10 7.08
N SER A 447 21.57 20.37 7.84
CA SER A 447 21.60 20.73 9.27
C SER A 447 20.32 20.27 9.95
N ALA A 448 20.10 20.56 11.24
CA ALA A 448 18.83 20.23 11.91
C ALA A 448 17.61 20.86 11.21
N ASP A 449 17.79 22.02 10.57
CA ASP A 449 16.71 22.83 10.02
C ASP A 449 16.72 22.94 8.50
N VAL A 450 17.79 22.51 7.83
CA VAL A 450 17.95 22.63 6.36
C VAL A 450 18.04 21.26 5.70
N GLY A 451 17.11 20.99 4.79
CA GLY A 451 17.10 19.83 3.90
C GLY A 451 17.30 20.25 2.44
N MET A 452 17.82 19.34 1.63
CA MET A 452 18.00 19.50 0.19
C MET A 452 17.47 18.29 -0.54
N LYS A 453 16.79 18.52 -1.67
CA LYS A 453 16.39 17.50 -2.63
C LYS A 453 16.81 17.90 -4.03
N LEU A 454 17.51 17.01 -4.72
CA LEU A 454 17.90 17.14 -6.13
C LEU A 454 17.29 15.97 -6.91
N GLY A 455 16.78 16.23 -8.10
CA GLY A 455 16.21 15.24 -9.01
C GLY A 455 16.69 15.48 -10.43
N LEU A 456 17.06 14.41 -11.12
CA LEU A 456 17.38 14.39 -12.54
C LEU A 456 16.58 13.26 -13.19
N ALA A 457 15.91 13.54 -14.30
CA ALA A 457 15.26 12.52 -15.12
C ALA A 457 15.59 12.74 -16.59
N THR A 458 15.73 11.65 -17.33
CA THR A 458 15.68 11.66 -18.78
C THR A 458 14.90 10.45 -19.27
N SER A 459 14.23 10.59 -20.41
CA SER A 459 13.48 9.48 -20.98
C SER A 459 13.49 9.50 -22.50
N TYR A 460 13.28 8.35 -23.11
CA TYR A 460 12.82 8.23 -24.49
C TYR A 460 11.32 7.94 -24.45
N GLN A 461 10.51 8.70 -25.17
CA GLN A 461 9.06 8.54 -25.24
C GLN A 461 8.65 8.51 -26.71
N ARG A 462 7.81 7.56 -27.10
CA ARG A 462 7.24 7.48 -28.44
C ARG A 462 5.75 7.21 -28.37
N LEU A 463 4.98 7.99 -29.13
CA LEU A 463 3.56 7.81 -29.34
C LEU A 463 3.31 7.68 -30.84
N THR A 464 2.73 6.55 -31.26
CA THR A 464 2.26 6.35 -32.62
C THR A 464 0.74 6.22 -32.61
N VAL A 465 0.05 7.10 -33.34
CA VAL A 465 -1.38 7.02 -33.61
C VAL A 465 -1.57 6.85 -35.11
N ALA A 466 -2.17 5.73 -35.53
CA ALA A 466 -2.38 5.42 -36.94
C ALA A 466 -3.83 4.97 -37.18
N PRO A 467 -4.76 5.91 -37.46
CA PRO A 467 -6.11 5.60 -37.89
C PRO A 467 -6.10 5.31 -39.41
N GLY A 468 -6.39 4.08 -39.79
CA GLY A 468 -6.37 3.61 -41.17
C GLY A 468 -4.99 3.70 -41.80
N GLY A 469 -4.88 4.41 -42.93
CA GLY A 469 -3.61 4.68 -43.62
C GLY A 469 -2.85 5.91 -43.11
N ASN A 470 -3.41 6.66 -42.16
CA ASN A 470 -2.76 7.86 -41.61
C ASN A 470 -1.72 7.48 -40.54
N LEU A 471 -0.72 8.33 -40.37
CA LEU A 471 0.33 8.18 -39.38
C LEU A 471 0.55 9.49 -38.63
N PHE A 472 0.62 9.40 -37.31
CA PHE A 472 1.09 10.47 -36.44
C PHE A 472 2.07 9.84 -35.45
N ASP A 473 3.36 10.07 -35.64
CA ASP A 473 4.45 9.56 -34.81
C ASP A 473 5.12 10.74 -34.10
N LEU A 474 5.14 10.67 -32.77
CA LEU A 474 5.76 11.66 -31.91
C LEU A 474 6.86 10.99 -31.08
N THR A 475 8.04 11.58 -31.07
CA THR A 475 9.13 11.19 -30.17
C THR A 475 9.54 12.35 -29.29
N PHE A 476 9.72 12.12 -27.99
CA PHE A 476 10.19 13.10 -27.02
C PHE A 476 11.36 12.53 -26.20
N ASP A 477 12.43 13.30 -26.11
CA ASP A 477 13.63 12.99 -25.32
C ASP A 477 13.87 14.09 -24.26
N PRO A 478 13.06 14.17 -23.18
CA PRO A 478 13.25 15.17 -22.15
C PRO A 478 14.50 14.91 -21.29
N VAL A 479 15.12 15.99 -20.84
CA VAL A 479 16.07 16.05 -19.73
C VAL A 479 15.51 17.05 -18.73
N ILE A 480 15.24 16.59 -17.52
CA ILE A 480 14.55 17.36 -16.48
C ILE A 480 15.44 17.41 -15.24
N LEU A 481 15.72 18.60 -14.75
CA LEU A 481 16.42 18.87 -13.50
C LEU A 481 15.47 19.58 -12.54
N ARG A 482 15.42 19.12 -11.29
CA ARG A 482 14.67 19.77 -10.21
C ARG A 482 15.54 19.88 -8.97
N GLY A 483 15.55 21.04 -8.33
CA GLY A 483 16.27 21.27 -7.08
C GLY A 483 15.39 22.02 -6.09
N ALA A 484 15.39 21.57 -4.84
CA ALA A 484 14.65 22.19 -3.75
C ALA A 484 15.50 22.26 -2.48
N LEU A 485 15.34 23.36 -1.74
CA LEU A 485 15.84 23.55 -0.39
C LEU A 485 14.67 23.78 0.56
N ASP A 486 14.67 23.04 1.65
CA ASP A 486 13.69 23.10 2.72
C ASP A 486 14.35 23.72 3.96
N TRP A 487 13.83 24.84 4.45
CA TRP A 487 14.30 25.51 5.65
C TRP A 487 13.20 25.59 6.72
N ARG A 488 13.44 24.99 7.87
CA ARG A 488 12.57 25.04 9.05
C ARG A 488 13.04 26.16 9.98
N GLY A 489 12.55 27.38 9.76
CA GLY A 489 12.99 28.54 10.54
C GLY A 489 12.55 28.52 12.00
N THR A 490 11.28 28.19 12.27
CA THR A 490 10.74 28.02 13.62
C THR A 490 9.72 26.88 13.64
N SER A 491 9.18 26.53 14.81
CA SER A 491 8.06 25.59 14.92
C SER A 491 6.77 26.06 14.23
N THR A 492 6.67 27.34 13.89
CA THR A 492 5.50 27.96 13.25
C THR A 492 5.77 28.50 11.86
N PHE A 493 7.01 28.49 11.38
CA PHE A 493 7.37 29.06 10.09
C PHE A 493 8.45 28.24 9.40
N ALA A 494 8.19 27.85 8.16
CA ALA A 494 9.12 27.18 7.27
C ALA A 494 9.07 27.80 5.87
N LEU A 495 10.18 27.75 5.16
CA LEU A 495 10.30 28.20 3.78
C LEU A 495 10.82 27.04 2.93
N ARG A 496 10.32 26.93 1.72
CA ARG A 496 10.85 26.05 0.69
C ARG A 496 11.06 26.85 -0.58
N GLY A 497 12.15 26.60 -1.28
CA GLY A 497 12.42 27.24 -2.57
C GLY A 497 13.11 26.29 -3.52
N GLY A 498 12.91 26.47 -4.81
CA GLY A 498 13.48 25.58 -5.80
C GLY A 498 13.59 26.16 -7.20
N LEU A 499 14.30 25.41 -8.03
CA LEU A 499 14.51 25.64 -9.46
C LEU A 499 14.16 24.36 -10.22
N ASP A 500 13.38 24.50 -11.28
CA ASP A 500 13.10 23.44 -12.25
C ASP A 500 13.62 23.86 -13.61
N ALA A 501 14.24 22.94 -14.35
CA ALA A 501 14.64 23.16 -15.73
C ALA A 501 14.30 21.92 -16.56
N SER A 502 13.73 22.12 -17.74
CA SER A 502 13.49 21.05 -18.71
C SER A 502 14.03 21.45 -20.09
N LEU A 503 14.57 20.47 -20.80
CA LEU A 503 14.88 20.57 -22.22
C LEU A 503 14.44 19.27 -22.88
N THR A 504 13.57 19.40 -23.87
CA THR A 504 12.99 18.27 -24.60
C THR A 504 13.34 18.40 -26.06
N ARG A 505 14.11 17.43 -26.58
CA ARG A 505 14.17 17.22 -28.02
C ARG A 505 12.87 16.55 -28.45
N PHE A 506 12.24 17.04 -29.50
CA PHE A 506 11.08 16.39 -30.06
C PHE A 506 11.27 16.14 -31.55
N ALA A 507 10.58 15.11 -32.06
CA ALA A 507 10.38 14.93 -33.49
C ALA A 507 8.94 14.49 -33.75
N VAL A 508 8.38 15.03 -34.83
CA VAL A 508 7.03 14.76 -35.32
C VAL A 508 7.15 14.24 -36.73
N ASP A 509 6.61 13.06 -37.01
CA ASP A 509 6.44 12.53 -38.36
C ASP A 509 4.94 12.29 -38.56
N ALA A 510 4.31 13.18 -39.32
CA ALA A 510 2.88 13.22 -39.52
C ALA A 510 2.56 13.06 -41.00
N ARG A 511 1.76 12.05 -41.32
CA ARG A 511 1.09 11.88 -42.61
C ARG A 511 -0.38 11.63 -42.32
N THR A 512 -1.10 12.71 -42.09
CA THR A 512 -2.49 12.66 -41.66
C THR A 512 -3.18 13.96 -42.07
N PRO A 513 -4.51 13.96 -42.26
CA PRO A 513 -5.25 15.20 -42.18
C PRO A 513 -5.00 15.92 -40.85
N ALA A 514 -5.27 17.22 -40.86
CA ALA A 514 -5.11 18.06 -39.69
C ALA A 514 -5.94 17.49 -38.50
N PRO A 515 -5.34 17.21 -37.33
CA PRO A 515 -6.02 16.58 -36.20
C PRO A 515 -7.31 17.30 -35.80
N THR A 516 -8.41 16.59 -35.57
CA THR A 516 -9.68 17.20 -35.16
C THR A 516 -9.58 17.69 -33.71
N LYS A 517 -9.87 18.97 -33.43
CA LYS A 517 -9.89 19.50 -32.05
C LYS A 517 -11.23 19.20 -31.38
N GLU A 518 -11.25 19.22 -30.06
CA GLU A 518 -12.45 19.04 -29.25
C GLU A 518 -13.62 19.92 -29.74
N GLY A 519 -14.81 19.33 -29.84
CA GLY A 519 -16.01 19.98 -30.37
C GLY A 519 -16.16 19.96 -31.90
N GLN A 520 -15.09 19.76 -32.67
CA GLN A 520 -15.19 19.65 -34.13
C GLN A 520 -15.76 18.28 -34.55
N VAL A 521 -16.56 18.27 -35.62
CA VAL A 521 -17.03 17.04 -36.25
C VAL A 521 -15.96 16.54 -37.20
N ALA A 522 -15.48 15.31 -37.00
CA ALA A 522 -14.52 14.69 -37.90
C ALA A 522 -15.19 14.38 -39.26
N SER A 523 -14.56 14.81 -40.35
CA SER A 523 -14.94 14.41 -41.71
C SER A 523 -14.19 13.14 -42.13
N PRO A 524 -14.73 12.35 -43.07
CA PRO A 524 -14.00 11.20 -43.63
C PRO A 524 -12.64 11.63 -44.18
N THR A 525 -11.61 10.82 -43.89
CA THR A 525 -10.22 11.09 -44.29
C THR A 525 -10.09 11.36 -45.78
N ALA A 526 -10.84 10.60 -46.61
CA ALA A 526 -10.83 10.74 -48.07
C ALA A 526 -11.24 12.12 -48.59
N THR A 527 -11.97 12.91 -47.79
CA THR A 527 -12.39 14.28 -48.14
C THR A 527 -11.42 15.36 -47.68
N GLN A 528 -10.42 14.98 -46.88
CA GLN A 528 -9.50 15.91 -46.26
C GLN A 528 -8.16 15.91 -46.98
N THR A 529 -7.50 17.07 -46.96
CA THR A 529 -6.13 17.17 -47.44
C THR A 529 -5.20 16.52 -46.43
N VAL A 530 -4.48 15.48 -46.86
CA VAL A 530 -3.41 14.86 -46.05
C VAL A 530 -2.21 15.81 -46.03
N ILE A 531 -1.81 16.20 -44.82
CA ILE A 531 -0.60 16.97 -44.60
C ILE A 531 0.52 15.97 -44.32
N SER A 532 1.65 16.14 -45.03
CA SER A 532 2.89 15.43 -44.75
C SER A 532 3.87 16.41 -44.14
N ALA A 533 4.19 16.23 -42.87
CA ALA A 533 5.08 17.11 -42.11
C ALA A 533 6.09 16.28 -41.34
N ARG A 534 7.35 16.70 -41.39
CA ARG A 534 8.41 16.22 -40.52
C ARG A 534 9.03 17.42 -39.82
N GLU A 535 8.90 17.47 -38.51
CA GLU A 535 9.40 18.55 -37.66
C GLU A 535 10.31 17.96 -36.61
N GLU A 536 11.44 18.59 -36.33
CA GLU A 536 12.29 18.25 -35.20
C GLU A 536 12.82 19.53 -34.58
N GLY A 537 12.97 19.53 -33.25
CA GLY A 537 13.35 20.73 -32.54
C GLY A 537 13.62 20.49 -31.08
N PHE A 538 13.77 21.60 -30.37
CA PHE A 538 13.90 21.63 -28.92
C PHE A 538 12.85 22.56 -28.34
N THR A 539 12.30 22.17 -27.20
CA THR A 539 11.44 23.02 -26.36
C THR A 539 11.87 22.83 -24.91
N GLY A 540 11.70 23.84 -24.08
CA GLY A 540 12.11 23.76 -22.69
C GLY A 540 11.51 24.85 -21.83
N ASP A 541 11.61 24.65 -20.53
CA ASP A 541 11.19 25.62 -19.53
C ASP A 541 12.24 25.77 -18.43
N LEU A 542 12.28 26.97 -17.85
CA LEU A 542 13.01 27.27 -16.62
C LEU A 542 12.03 27.91 -15.64
N ALA A 543 11.97 27.37 -14.44
CA ALA A 543 11.11 27.88 -13.38
C ALA A 543 11.86 28.09 -12.07
N GLY A 544 11.51 29.18 -11.40
CA GLY A 544 11.88 29.43 -10.00
C GLY A 544 10.64 29.58 -9.15
N TRP A 545 10.67 29.01 -7.94
CA TRP A 545 9.52 29.05 -7.04
C TRP A 545 9.94 29.16 -5.57
N VAL A 546 9.05 29.73 -4.76
CA VAL A 546 9.21 29.84 -3.31
C VAL A 546 7.85 29.69 -2.62
N GLU A 547 7.81 28.94 -1.53
CA GLU A 547 6.62 28.65 -0.74
C GLU A 547 6.93 28.81 0.75
N ALA A 548 6.08 29.53 1.47
CA ALA A 548 6.14 29.69 2.91
C ALA A 548 4.99 28.93 3.57
N SER A 549 5.32 28.12 4.57
CA SER A 549 4.36 27.48 5.47
C SER A 549 4.40 28.18 6.82
N TRP A 550 3.28 28.78 7.21
CA TRP A 550 3.17 29.64 8.39
C TRP A 550 1.98 29.25 9.24
N ARG A 551 2.18 29.17 10.55
CA ARG A 551 1.14 28.97 11.58
C ARG A 551 1.02 30.24 12.42
N PRO A 552 0.34 31.29 11.94
CA PRO A 552 0.18 32.55 12.69
C PRO A 552 -0.51 32.37 14.03
N LEU A 553 -1.37 31.35 14.14
CA LEU A 553 -2.10 30.97 15.34
C LEU A 553 -2.02 29.44 15.47
N GLU A 554 -2.18 28.89 16.69
CA GLU A 554 -2.09 27.43 16.92
C GLU A 554 -3.05 26.60 16.06
N ARG A 555 -4.19 27.19 15.66
CA ARG A 555 -5.26 26.54 14.89
C ARG A 555 -5.35 27.01 13.44
N VAL A 556 -4.47 27.89 12.99
CA VAL A 556 -4.51 28.43 11.62
C VAL A 556 -3.19 28.14 10.94
N SER A 557 -3.24 27.48 9.80
CA SER A 557 -2.10 27.30 8.89
C SER A 557 -2.33 28.02 7.58
N VAL A 558 -1.30 28.67 7.09
CA VAL A 558 -1.26 29.38 5.82
C VAL A 558 -0.06 28.85 5.03
N ILE A 559 -0.30 28.41 3.81
CA ILE A 559 0.73 28.04 2.84
C ILE A 559 0.58 29.02 1.68
N GLY A 560 1.59 29.85 1.44
CA GLY A 560 1.56 30.85 0.37
C GLY A 560 2.84 30.76 -0.46
N GLY A 561 2.72 30.83 -1.78
CA GLY A 561 3.87 30.72 -2.65
C GLY A 561 3.67 31.40 -4.00
N VAL A 562 4.78 31.54 -4.72
CA VAL A 562 4.82 32.04 -6.09
C VAL A 562 5.71 31.16 -6.95
N ARG A 563 5.34 30.97 -8.21
CA ARG A 563 6.17 30.36 -9.26
C ARG A 563 6.29 31.31 -10.45
N LEU A 564 7.48 31.44 -11.00
CA LEU A 564 7.75 32.11 -12.26
C LEU A 564 8.28 31.07 -13.23
N THR A 565 7.68 30.94 -14.41
CA THR A 565 8.10 29.96 -15.43
C THR A 565 8.24 30.65 -16.77
N GLY A 566 9.38 30.47 -17.43
CA GLY A 566 9.63 30.89 -18.80
C GLY A 566 9.77 29.68 -19.71
N TRP A 567 9.01 29.66 -20.81
CA TRP A 567 9.11 28.66 -21.87
C TRP A 567 9.85 29.24 -23.07
N SER A 568 10.58 28.39 -23.80
CA SER A 568 11.21 28.76 -25.06
C SER A 568 11.40 27.56 -25.99
N GLY A 569 11.47 27.81 -27.30
CA GLY A 569 11.70 26.80 -28.32
C GLY A 569 10.52 26.69 -29.28
N SER A 570 9.56 25.82 -28.97
CA SER A 570 8.35 25.65 -29.80
C SER A 570 7.35 26.80 -29.68
N PHE A 571 7.38 27.52 -28.55
CA PHE A 571 6.68 28.78 -28.29
C PHE A 571 7.45 29.54 -27.19
N ASP A 572 7.26 30.85 -27.08
CA ASP A 572 7.90 31.69 -26.07
C ASP A 572 6.86 32.33 -25.15
N ALA A 573 6.97 32.12 -23.84
CA ALA A 573 6.05 32.69 -22.86
C ALA A 573 6.69 32.88 -21.47
N LEU A 574 6.11 33.76 -20.66
CA LEU A 574 6.47 33.96 -19.25
C LEU A 574 5.21 34.03 -18.39
N ALA A 575 5.11 33.17 -17.38
CA ALA A 575 3.96 33.11 -16.48
C ALA A 575 4.35 33.30 -15.02
N PHE A 576 3.47 33.97 -14.27
CA PHE A 576 3.58 34.18 -12.82
C PHE A 576 2.35 33.59 -12.10
N ASP A 577 2.60 32.60 -11.24
CA ASP A 577 1.59 31.79 -10.56
C ASP A 577 1.64 32.01 -9.03
N PRO A 578 0.90 32.99 -8.48
CA PRO A 578 0.70 33.12 -7.04
C PRO A 578 -0.36 32.14 -6.56
N ARG A 579 -0.11 31.48 -5.42
CA ARG A 579 -1.04 30.53 -4.80
C ARG A 579 -1.04 30.67 -3.28
N VAL A 580 -2.22 30.48 -2.68
CA VAL A 580 -2.38 30.48 -1.23
C VAL A 580 -3.41 29.43 -0.80
N THR A 581 -3.11 28.75 0.30
CA THR A 581 -3.98 27.81 1.01
C THR A 581 -4.02 28.21 2.47
N ILE A 582 -5.23 28.37 3.02
CA ILE A 582 -5.49 28.66 4.41
C ILE A 582 -6.31 27.51 4.97
N ALA A 583 -5.91 26.96 6.11
CA ALA A 583 -6.69 25.99 6.86
C ALA A 583 -6.87 26.46 8.30
N TRP A 584 -8.09 26.34 8.81
CA TRP A 584 -8.47 26.67 10.18
C TRP A 584 -9.09 25.46 10.87
N ASP A 585 -8.42 24.97 11.91
CA ASP A 585 -8.95 23.96 12.81
C ASP A 585 -9.96 24.62 13.76
N ALA A 586 -11.21 24.70 13.31
CA ALA A 586 -12.33 25.22 14.11
C ALA A 586 -12.56 24.39 15.39
N GLY A 587 -12.15 23.12 15.39
CA GLY A 587 -12.14 22.24 16.56
C GLY A 587 -11.25 21.00 16.35
N PRO A 588 -11.23 20.05 17.30
CA PRO A 588 -10.45 18.81 17.18
C PRO A 588 -10.83 17.91 16.00
N LEU A 589 -12.07 17.98 15.55
CA LEU A 589 -12.63 17.15 14.47
C LEU A 589 -13.06 17.97 13.24
N THR A 590 -12.93 19.29 13.27
CA THR A 590 -13.45 20.17 12.20
C THR A 590 -12.34 21.07 11.68
N THR A 591 -12.04 20.94 10.38
CA THR A 591 -11.09 21.79 9.67
C THR A 591 -11.81 22.48 8.50
N LEU A 592 -11.74 23.80 8.45
CA LEU A 592 -12.20 24.61 7.32
C LEU A 592 -10.99 24.97 6.45
N SER A 593 -11.16 25.02 5.14
CA SER A 593 -10.09 25.39 4.22
C SER A 593 -10.54 26.32 3.11
N LEU A 594 -9.62 27.16 2.66
CA LEU A 594 -9.74 28.04 1.51
C LEU A 594 -8.43 27.94 0.73
N ALA A 595 -8.49 27.67 -0.58
CA ALA A 595 -7.32 27.72 -1.44
C ALA A 595 -7.64 28.49 -2.72
N GLY A 596 -6.69 29.22 -3.27
CA GLY A 596 -6.87 29.93 -4.52
C GLY A 596 -5.56 30.41 -5.12
N GLY A 597 -5.58 30.69 -6.41
CA GLY A 597 -4.40 31.14 -7.13
C GLY A 597 -4.57 31.13 -8.64
N LEU A 598 -3.44 31.31 -9.33
CA LEU A 598 -3.32 31.17 -10.78
C LEU A 598 -2.45 29.95 -11.12
N ASN A 599 -2.77 29.32 -12.25
CA ASN A 599 -1.96 28.32 -12.91
C ASN A 599 -1.87 28.63 -14.40
N HIS A 600 -0.70 28.41 -14.99
CA HIS A 600 -0.53 28.41 -16.45
C HIS A 600 -0.04 27.05 -16.96
N GLN A 601 -0.34 26.79 -18.23
CA GLN A 601 0.02 25.56 -18.93
C GLN A 601 0.45 25.89 -20.37
N ALA A 602 1.45 25.16 -20.84
CA ALA A 602 1.90 25.21 -22.22
C ALA A 602 0.83 24.62 -23.17
N PRO A 603 0.64 25.20 -24.37
CA PRO A 603 -0.15 24.56 -25.42
C PRO A 603 0.40 23.17 -25.77
N ALA A 604 -0.45 22.32 -26.34
CA ALA A 604 0.00 21.00 -26.77
C ALA A 604 1.00 21.11 -27.92
N PRO A 605 1.96 20.16 -28.05
CA PRO A 605 3.01 20.25 -29.08
C PRO A 605 2.46 20.39 -30.51
N ASP A 606 1.35 19.70 -30.81
CA ASP A 606 0.68 19.76 -32.10
C ASP A 606 0.05 21.15 -32.39
N GLU A 607 -0.29 21.90 -31.34
CA GLU A 607 -0.83 23.25 -31.46
C GLU A 607 0.25 24.28 -31.75
N THR A 608 1.47 24.06 -31.25
CA THR A 608 2.63 24.94 -31.51
C THR A 608 3.38 24.62 -32.80
N SER A 609 3.01 23.53 -33.50
CA SER A 609 3.69 23.09 -34.72
C SER A 609 3.70 24.17 -35.79
N THR A 610 4.85 24.35 -36.43
CA THR A 610 4.99 25.25 -37.59
C THR A 610 4.26 24.74 -38.84
N ALA A 611 3.99 23.43 -38.93
CA ALA A 611 3.40 22.81 -40.10
C ALA A 611 1.86 22.81 -40.10
N PHE A 612 1.24 22.63 -38.93
CA PHE A 612 -0.22 22.50 -38.82
C PHE A 612 -0.82 23.21 -37.60
N GLY A 613 -0.01 23.95 -36.83
CA GLY A 613 -0.43 24.69 -35.64
C GLY A 613 -0.21 26.20 -35.76
N ASN A 614 0.31 26.79 -34.69
CA ASN A 614 0.70 28.19 -34.55
C ASN A 614 1.82 28.33 -33.49
N PRO A 615 3.07 28.66 -33.87
CA PRO A 615 4.15 28.87 -32.90
C PRO A 615 4.00 30.17 -32.09
N ASP A 616 3.09 31.09 -32.48
CA ASP A 616 2.85 32.37 -31.80
C ASP A 616 1.80 32.25 -30.66
N LEU A 617 1.43 31.03 -30.26
CA LEU A 617 0.53 30.80 -29.13
C LEU A 617 1.18 31.23 -27.81
N THR A 618 0.33 31.60 -26.84
CA THR A 618 0.71 31.81 -25.44
C THR A 618 0.19 30.69 -24.55
N THR A 619 0.55 30.72 -23.27
CA THR A 619 0.05 29.78 -22.25
C THR A 619 -1.44 29.89 -22.03
N GLU A 620 -2.09 28.77 -21.79
CA GLU A 620 -3.45 28.71 -21.25
C GLU A 620 -3.43 29.03 -19.75
N ARG A 621 -4.50 29.66 -19.23
CA ARG A 621 -4.55 30.13 -17.83
C ARG A 621 -5.79 29.64 -17.09
N SER A 622 -5.60 29.28 -15.82
CA SER A 622 -6.67 28.97 -14.87
C SER A 622 -6.56 29.79 -13.59
N ALA A 623 -7.56 30.61 -13.31
CA ALA A 623 -7.77 31.21 -11.99
C ALA A 623 -8.76 30.36 -11.19
N TYR A 624 -8.42 29.97 -9.96
CA TYR A 624 -9.25 29.03 -9.19
C TYR A 624 -9.45 29.45 -7.74
N VAL A 625 -10.55 28.97 -7.17
CA VAL A 625 -10.85 29.01 -5.74
C VAL A 625 -11.48 27.69 -5.29
N ASN A 626 -11.07 27.21 -4.12
CA ASN A 626 -11.59 26.02 -3.45
C ASN A 626 -11.96 26.38 -2.01
N VAL A 627 -13.12 25.93 -1.55
CA VAL A 627 -13.56 26.07 -0.16
C VAL A 627 -13.91 24.69 0.37
N GLY A 628 -13.41 24.30 1.54
CA GLY A 628 -13.58 22.96 2.07
C GLY A 628 -13.96 22.93 3.54
N VAL A 629 -14.69 21.88 3.92
CA VAL A 629 -14.99 21.50 5.31
C VAL A 629 -14.71 20.02 5.47
N ARG A 630 -13.82 19.68 6.40
CA ARG A 630 -13.59 18.31 6.89
C ARG A 630 -14.18 18.19 8.27
N GLN A 631 -15.09 17.24 8.45
CA GLN A 631 -15.75 16.94 9.72
C GLN A 631 -15.55 15.46 10.08
N GLY A 632 -14.79 15.21 11.13
CA GLY A 632 -14.78 13.94 11.84
C GLY A 632 -15.99 13.84 12.77
N PHE A 633 -16.62 12.68 12.83
CA PHE A 633 -17.67 12.38 13.81
C PHE A 633 -17.18 11.40 14.88
N SER A 634 -16.17 10.59 14.53
CA SER A 634 -15.46 9.65 15.39
C SER A 634 -14.10 9.32 14.75
N ASP A 635 -13.32 8.45 15.37
CA ASP A 635 -12.07 7.94 14.80
C ASP A 635 -12.30 7.05 13.55
N VAL A 636 -13.54 6.63 13.30
CA VAL A 636 -13.90 5.71 12.21
C VAL A 636 -14.73 6.37 11.10
N LEU A 637 -15.35 7.52 11.35
CA LEU A 637 -16.25 8.19 10.39
C LEU A 637 -15.83 9.64 10.17
N SER A 638 -15.59 10.00 8.91
CA SER A 638 -15.33 11.38 8.48
C SER A 638 -16.10 11.74 7.21
N VAL A 639 -16.39 13.03 7.08
CA VAL A 639 -17.06 13.64 5.92
C VAL A 639 -16.25 14.85 5.48
N ASP A 640 -15.80 14.85 4.23
CA ASP A 640 -15.19 15.99 3.56
C ASP A 640 -16.18 16.54 2.53
N VAL A 641 -16.46 17.85 2.58
CA VAL A 641 -17.23 18.58 1.56
C VAL A 641 -16.35 19.66 0.99
N GLN A 642 -16.25 19.76 -0.34
CA GLN A 642 -15.50 20.81 -1.02
C GLN A 642 -16.36 21.48 -2.09
N GLY A 643 -16.26 22.79 -2.22
CA GLY A 643 -16.75 23.56 -3.36
C GLY A 643 -15.57 24.11 -4.15
N PHE A 644 -15.70 24.17 -5.48
CA PHE A 644 -14.65 24.70 -6.35
C PHE A 644 -15.23 25.53 -7.48
N TYR A 645 -14.43 26.51 -7.93
CA TYR A 645 -14.65 27.28 -9.13
C TYR A 645 -13.33 27.53 -9.85
N LYS A 646 -13.32 27.40 -11.17
CA LYS A 646 -12.21 27.74 -12.06
C LYS A 646 -12.73 28.65 -13.16
N ALA A 647 -12.07 29.77 -13.40
CA ALA A 647 -12.17 30.55 -14.63
C ALA A 647 -10.98 30.20 -15.51
N LEU A 648 -11.24 29.93 -16.78
CA LEU A 648 -10.27 29.52 -17.77
C LEU A 648 -10.20 30.60 -18.85
N ASP A 649 -8.99 31.09 -19.12
CA ASP A 649 -8.72 32.15 -20.09
C ASP A 649 -7.61 31.70 -21.04
N ASP A 650 -7.54 32.35 -22.19
CA ASP A 650 -6.51 32.14 -23.21
C ASP A 650 -6.41 30.68 -23.68
N LEU A 651 -7.55 29.97 -23.70
CA LEU A 651 -7.62 28.58 -24.14
C LEU A 651 -7.32 28.49 -25.64
N VAL A 652 -6.60 27.44 -26.04
CA VAL A 652 -6.23 27.24 -27.44
C VAL A 652 -7.42 26.69 -28.23
N THR A 653 -7.83 27.41 -29.28
CA THR A 653 -8.96 27.04 -30.12
C THR A 653 -8.62 27.08 -31.60
N PRO A 654 -9.24 26.25 -32.46
CA PRO A 654 -8.99 26.31 -33.90
C PRO A 654 -9.58 27.60 -34.46
N THR A 655 -8.84 28.32 -35.30
CA THR A 655 -9.32 29.50 -36.03
C THR A 655 -9.71 29.17 -37.49
N THR A 656 -10.64 29.93 -38.05
CA THR A 656 -11.07 29.79 -39.47
C THR A 656 -10.86 31.08 -40.25
N ALA A 657 -10.14 32.03 -39.66
CA ALA A 657 -9.82 33.29 -40.31
C ALA A 657 -8.95 33.03 -41.56
N PRO A 658 -9.31 33.55 -42.74
CA PRO A 658 -8.54 33.32 -43.96
C PRO A 658 -7.08 33.78 -43.79
N GLY A 659 -6.13 32.87 -44.04
CA GLY A 659 -4.70 33.14 -43.97
C GLY A 659 -4.10 33.18 -42.55
N ALA A 660 -4.90 32.95 -41.51
CA ALA A 660 -4.38 32.78 -40.16
C ALA A 660 -3.76 31.36 -39.97
N PRO A 661 -2.83 31.20 -39.02
CA PRO A 661 -2.45 29.88 -38.49
C PRO A 661 -3.67 29.08 -38.02
N ARG A 662 -3.51 27.79 -37.72
CA ARG A 662 -4.66 26.93 -37.41
C ARG A 662 -5.30 27.22 -36.04
N TYR A 663 -4.52 27.71 -35.08
CA TYR A 663 -4.96 27.91 -33.70
C TYR A 663 -4.67 29.33 -33.21
N ASP A 664 -5.47 29.81 -32.27
CA ASP A 664 -5.25 31.03 -31.47
C ASP A 664 -5.72 30.83 -30.02
N ASN A 665 -5.38 31.76 -29.12
CA ASN A 665 -5.79 31.73 -27.71
C ASN A 665 -7.13 32.47 -27.46
N ALA A 666 -8.13 32.30 -28.32
CA ALA A 666 -9.40 33.02 -28.21
C ALA A 666 -10.41 32.40 -27.21
N GLY A 667 -10.18 31.17 -26.76
CA GLY A 667 -11.13 30.42 -25.98
C GLY A 667 -11.19 30.86 -24.51
N VAL A 668 -12.39 30.80 -23.94
CA VAL A 668 -12.64 31.02 -22.52
C VAL A 668 -13.54 29.93 -21.95
N GLY A 669 -13.54 29.77 -20.63
CA GLY A 669 -14.35 28.77 -20.00
C GLY A 669 -14.46 28.90 -18.49
N TRP A 670 -15.25 28.03 -17.91
CA TRP A 670 -15.33 27.90 -16.48
C TRP A 670 -15.69 26.47 -16.07
N VAL A 671 -15.33 26.15 -14.83
CA VAL A 671 -15.71 24.92 -14.16
C VAL A 671 -16.20 25.26 -12.76
N VAL A 672 -17.36 24.75 -12.37
CA VAL A 672 -17.90 24.91 -11.01
C VAL A 672 -18.44 23.60 -10.49
N GLY A 673 -18.31 23.35 -9.19
CA GLY A 673 -18.89 22.15 -8.60
C GLY A 673 -18.73 22.03 -7.10
N ALA A 674 -19.31 20.96 -6.59
CA ALA A 674 -19.19 20.51 -5.21
C ALA A 674 -18.86 19.01 -5.17
N GLU A 675 -18.07 18.63 -4.19
CA GLU A 675 -17.57 17.28 -3.93
C GLU A 675 -17.91 16.87 -2.50
N LEU A 676 -18.30 15.61 -2.35
CA LEU A 676 -18.53 14.94 -1.07
C LEU A 676 -17.65 13.70 -1.01
N LEU A 677 -17.00 13.48 0.13
CA LEU A 677 -16.29 12.25 0.44
C LEU A 677 -16.62 11.81 1.87
N VAL A 678 -17.37 10.72 1.98
CA VAL A 678 -17.66 10.07 3.27
C VAL A 678 -16.74 8.86 3.40
N ARG A 679 -15.95 8.80 4.48
CA ARG A 679 -15.06 7.66 4.77
C ARG A 679 -15.50 6.95 6.04
N LEU A 680 -15.62 5.63 5.94
CA LEU A 680 -15.85 4.73 7.07
C LEU A 680 -14.67 3.77 7.18
N THR A 681 -14.12 3.61 8.37
CA THR A 681 -12.98 2.72 8.61
C THR A 681 -13.11 2.07 9.98
N THR A 682 -13.68 0.87 10.01
CA THR A 682 -13.77 0.02 11.20
C THR A 682 -12.93 -1.25 10.98
N PRO A 683 -12.66 -2.07 12.02
CA PRO A 683 -11.93 -3.32 11.85
C PRO A 683 -12.63 -4.37 10.97
N ILE A 684 -13.95 -4.25 10.76
CA ILE A 684 -14.76 -5.22 10.01
C ILE A 684 -15.20 -4.65 8.66
N VAL A 685 -15.58 -3.37 8.63
CA VAL A 685 -16.09 -2.68 7.44
C VAL A 685 -15.29 -1.41 7.20
N ASP A 686 -14.83 -1.24 5.98
CA ASP A 686 -14.14 -0.03 5.54
C ASP A 686 -14.55 0.33 4.11
N GLY A 687 -14.41 1.61 3.76
CA GLY A 687 -14.83 2.08 2.45
C GLY A 687 -15.11 3.58 2.42
N TRP A 688 -15.58 4.04 1.27
CA TRP A 688 -15.98 5.42 1.09
C TRP A 688 -17.07 5.59 0.06
N VAL A 689 -17.78 6.70 0.19
CA VAL A 689 -18.69 7.24 -0.83
C VAL A 689 -18.10 8.55 -1.32
N SER A 690 -17.82 8.64 -2.61
CA SER A 690 -17.42 9.88 -3.27
C SER A 690 -18.51 10.33 -4.23
N TYR A 691 -18.80 11.62 -4.24
CA TYR A 691 -19.77 12.21 -5.15
C TYR A 691 -19.32 13.58 -5.61
N THR A 692 -19.44 13.84 -6.91
CA THR A 692 -19.14 15.12 -7.55
C THR A 692 -20.36 15.57 -8.32
N LEU A 693 -20.80 16.79 -8.03
CA LEU A 693 -21.74 17.55 -8.83
C LEU A 693 -20.96 18.68 -9.48
N SER A 694 -20.79 18.67 -10.81
CA SER A 694 -20.00 19.69 -11.50
C SER A 694 -20.59 20.13 -12.83
N ARG A 695 -20.07 21.23 -13.37
CA ARG A 695 -20.32 21.67 -14.73
C ARG A 695 -19.07 22.34 -15.28
N SER A 696 -18.71 21.99 -16.51
CA SER A 696 -17.59 22.49 -17.28
C SER A 696 -18.10 23.00 -18.63
N ARG A 697 -17.91 24.30 -18.86
CA ARG A 697 -18.42 25.00 -20.04
C ARG A 697 -17.30 25.76 -20.72
N ARG A 698 -17.41 25.90 -22.04
CA ARG A 698 -16.44 26.57 -22.91
C ARG A 698 -17.16 27.46 -23.90
N THR A 699 -16.49 28.51 -24.29
CA THR A 699 -16.83 29.39 -25.40
C THR A 699 -15.59 29.48 -26.27
N ASP A 700 -15.68 28.97 -27.50
CA ASP A 700 -14.50 28.82 -28.36
C ASP A 700 -13.97 30.19 -28.83
N ARG A 701 -14.87 31.14 -29.10
CA ARG A 701 -14.50 32.51 -29.46
C ARG A 701 -15.48 33.55 -28.92
N PRO A 702 -15.05 34.82 -28.82
CA PRO A 702 -15.93 35.92 -28.48
C PRO A 702 -17.17 35.97 -29.39
N GLY A 703 -18.36 35.85 -28.79
CA GLY A 703 -19.64 35.88 -29.50
C GLY A 703 -20.22 34.49 -29.84
N ASP A 704 -19.43 33.42 -29.73
CA ASP A 704 -19.93 32.06 -29.92
C ASP A 704 -20.82 31.65 -28.74
N PRO A 705 -21.82 30.76 -28.98
CA PRO A 705 -22.65 30.23 -27.91
C PRO A 705 -21.84 29.31 -26.99
N GLU A 706 -22.09 29.40 -25.69
CA GLU A 706 -21.46 28.54 -24.69
C GLU A 706 -21.93 27.08 -24.84
N ARG A 707 -20.98 26.15 -24.80
CA ARG A 707 -21.20 24.70 -24.93
C ARG A 707 -20.59 23.92 -23.77
N PHE A 708 -20.96 22.64 -23.65
CA PHE A 708 -20.29 21.74 -22.72
C PHE A 708 -18.86 21.46 -23.20
N TYR A 709 -17.98 21.22 -22.24
CA TYR A 709 -16.70 20.57 -22.52
C TYR A 709 -16.89 19.05 -22.64
N SER A 710 -16.10 18.38 -23.49
CA SER A 710 -16.21 16.94 -23.76
C SER A 710 -16.05 16.04 -22.53
N ALA A 711 -15.32 16.49 -21.50
CA ALA A 711 -15.17 15.79 -20.22
C ALA A 711 -16.20 16.23 -19.15
N ASP A 712 -17.23 17.02 -19.50
CA ASP A 712 -18.28 17.39 -18.54
C ASP A 712 -19.13 16.16 -18.15
N GLN A 713 -18.95 15.70 -16.92
CA GLN A 713 -19.82 14.73 -16.28
C GLN A 713 -20.51 15.38 -15.09
N THR A 714 -21.78 15.75 -15.27
CA THR A 714 -22.50 16.55 -14.26
C THR A 714 -22.60 15.85 -12.90
N HIS A 715 -22.86 14.54 -12.91
CA HIS A 715 -22.87 13.70 -11.71
C HIS A 715 -21.83 12.60 -11.86
N VAL A 716 -20.95 12.45 -10.88
CA VAL A 716 -20.04 11.30 -10.75
C VAL A 716 -20.16 10.77 -9.33
N LEU A 717 -20.50 9.50 -9.17
CA LEU A 717 -20.67 8.82 -7.89
C LEU A 717 -19.83 7.54 -7.89
N ALA A 718 -19.04 7.34 -6.86
CA ALA A 718 -18.45 6.04 -6.57
C ALA A 718 -18.71 5.63 -5.11
N ILE A 719 -19.02 4.35 -4.92
CA ILE A 719 -19.17 3.73 -3.61
C ILE A 719 -18.22 2.55 -3.57
N VAL A 720 -17.31 2.55 -2.61
CA VAL A 720 -16.38 1.46 -2.35
C VAL A 720 -16.65 0.95 -0.96
N ALA A 721 -16.79 -0.36 -0.81
CA ALA A 721 -16.97 -1.02 0.47
C ALA A 721 -16.20 -2.34 0.51
N GLY A 722 -15.53 -2.60 1.62
CA GLY A 722 -14.87 -3.84 1.97
C GLY A 722 -15.37 -4.37 3.31
N VAL A 723 -15.47 -5.69 3.42
CA VAL A 723 -15.89 -6.39 4.63
C VAL A 723 -14.91 -7.53 4.91
N ASP A 724 -14.25 -7.49 6.08
CA ASP A 724 -13.52 -8.62 6.65
C ASP A 724 -14.53 -9.66 7.17
N LEU A 725 -14.57 -10.83 6.53
CA LEU A 725 -15.47 -11.93 6.87
C LEU A 725 -14.87 -12.86 7.94
N GLY A 726 -13.70 -12.51 8.49
CA GLY A 726 -12.94 -13.33 9.40
C GLY A 726 -12.18 -14.45 8.68
N ALA A 727 -11.32 -15.13 9.42
CA ALA A 727 -10.46 -16.20 8.88
C ALA A 727 -9.72 -15.78 7.60
N ARG A 728 -9.32 -14.51 7.48
CA ARG A 728 -8.63 -13.91 6.31
C ARG A 728 -9.42 -13.98 5.00
N TRP A 729 -10.74 -14.07 5.07
CA TRP A 729 -11.63 -13.85 3.93
C TRP A 729 -12.04 -12.39 3.87
N ARG A 730 -12.04 -11.81 2.68
CA ARG A 730 -12.50 -10.44 2.48
C ARG A 730 -13.39 -10.35 1.26
N PHE A 731 -14.48 -9.62 1.41
CA PHE A 731 -15.40 -9.30 0.33
C PHE A 731 -15.35 -7.81 0.04
N GLY A 732 -15.36 -7.44 -1.23
CA GLY A 732 -15.30 -6.05 -1.69
C GLY A 732 -16.32 -5.77 -2.78
N GLY A 733 -16.87 -4.56 -2.78
CA GLY A 733 -17.76 -4.06 -3.81
C GLY A 733 -17.37 -2.65 -4.23
N ARG A 734 -17.48 -2.36 -5.53
CA ARG A 734 -17.33 -1.02 -6.09
C ARG A 734 -18.50 -0.73 -7.01
N PHE A 735 -19.23 0.32 -6.71
CA PHE A 735 -20.29 0.85 -7.56
C PHE A 735 -19.86 2.18 -8.16
N ARG A 736 -20.10 2.38 -9.46
CA ARG A 736 -19.81 3.62 -10.18
C ARG A 736 -21.03 4.06 -10.99
N TYR A 737 -21.31 5.35 -10.93
CA TYR A 737 -22.29 6.03 -11.77
C TYR A 737 -21.69 7.34 -12.30
N ALA A 738 -21.88 7.60 -13.59
CA ALA A 738 -21.48 8.87 -14.20
C ALA A 738 -22.52 9.33 -15.22
N THR A 739 -22.77 10.64 -15.26
CA THR A 739 -23.51 11.26 -16.37
C THR A 739 -22.75 11.02 -17.66
N GLY A 740 -23.44 10.65 -18.74
CA GLY A 740 -22.80 10.39 -20.03
C GLY A 740 -22.09 11.62 -20.58
N ASN A 741 -20.97 11.36 -21.28
CA ASN A 741 -20.17 12.41 -21.90
C ASN A 741 -21.00 13.16 -22.95
N PRO A 742 -20.79 14.48 -23.08
CA PRO A 742 -21.34 15.25 -24.19
C PRO A 742 -20.84 14.73 -25.54
N TYR A 743 -21.71 14.77 -26.54
CA TYR A 743 -21.36 14.48 -27.93
C TYR A 743 -22.13 15.40 -28.89
N THR A 744 -21.61 15.57 -30.10
CA THR A 744 -22.26 16.35 -31.16
C THR A 744 -23.18 15.44 -31.97
N PRO A 745 -24.52 15.61 -31.91
CA PRO A 745 -25.45 14.87 -32.75
C PRO A 745 -25.29 15.29 -34.22
N LEU A 746 -25.48 14.35 -35.14
CA LEU A 746 -25.44 14.57 -36.58
C LEU A 746 -26.87 14.50 -37.15
N GLU A 747 -27.24 15.41 -38.06
CA GLU A 747 -28.62 15.51 -38.58
C GLU A 747 -28.76 14.96 -39.99
N ALA A 748 -27.68 15.10 -40.76
CA ALA A 748 -27.62 14.79 -42.16
C ALA A 748 -26.17 14.62 -42.58
N ALA A 749 -25.99 14.04 -43.76
CA ALA A 749 -24.75 14.12 -44.49
C ALA A 749 -25.03 14.60 -45.92
N TYR A 750 -24.00 15.13 -46.58
CA TYR A 750 -24.04 15.32 -48.03
C TYR A 750 -23.09 14.32 -48.67
N TYR A 751 -23.45 13.83 -49.85
CA TYR A 751 -22.60 12.91 -50.58
C TYR A 751 -21.54 13.68 -51.37
N ASP A 752 -20.26 13.41 -51.08
CA ASP A 752 -19.12 13.90 -51.84
C ASP A 752 -18.78 12.92 -52.96
N ALA A 753 -19.21 13.22 -54.18
CA ALA A 753 -18.99 12.38 -55.35
C ALA A 753 -17.51 12.25 -55.76
N SER A 754 -16.63 13.15 -55.30
CA SER A 754 -15.20 13.10 -55.62
C SER A 754 -14.45 12.08 -54.76
N ALA A 755 -14.94 11.85 -53.55
CA ALA A 755 -14.39 10.92 -52.58
C ALA A 755 -15.25 9.65 -52.38
N ASP A 756 -16.43 9.59 -53.01
CA ASP A 756 -17.41 8.49 -52.89
C ASP A 756 -17.81 8.19 -51.44
N VAL A 757 -18.04 9.24 -50.65
CA VAL A 757 -18.38 9.14 -49.22
C VAL A 757 -19.42 10.19 -48.82
N TYR A 758 -20.16 9.90 -47.75
CA TYR A 758 -21.01 10.87 -47.09
C TYR A 758 -20.20 11.70 -46.09
N VAL A 759 -20.37 13.02 -46.12
CA VAL A 759 -19.72 13.95 -45.17
C VAL A 759 -20.76 14.43 -44.15
N PRO A 760 -20.54 14.20 -42.84
CA PRO A 760 -21.51 14.52 -41.83
C PRO A 760 -21.66 16.03 -41.61
N ARG A 761 -22.86 16.45 -41.25
CA ARG A 761 -23.17 17.79 -40.75
C ARG A 761 -23.72 17.70 -39.33
N ALA A 762 -23.18 18.56 -38.46
CA ALA A 762 -23.68 18.70 -37.09
C ALA A 762 -25.15 19.14 -37.11
N ALA A 763 -25.97 18.52 -36.26
CA ALA A 763 -27.40 18.85 -36.08
C ALA A 763 -27.66 20.04 -35.18
N ALA A 764 -26.67 20.37 -34.36
CA ALA A 764 -26.82 21.28 -33.26
C ALA A 764 -25.46 21.85 -32.91
N LEU A 765 -25.45 22.70 -31.88
CA LEU A 765 -24.21 23.18 -31.27
C LEU A 765 -23.30 22.00 -30.91
N PRO A 766 -21.98 22.14 -31.06
CA PRO A 766 -21.02 21.13 -30.62
C PRO A 766 -21.30 20.67 -29.18
N LEU A 767 -21.23 19.36 -28.96
CA LEU A 767 -21.37 18.74 -27.65
C LEU A 767 -22.69 19.09 -26.92
N SER A 768 -23.78 19.23 -27.68
CA SER A 768 -25.10 19.65 -27.16
C SER A 768 -25.96 18.51 -26.61
N GLN A 769 -25.68 17.25 -26.96
CA GLN A 769 -26.37 16.08 -26.42
C GLN A 769 -25.43 15.24 -25.54
N ARG A 770 -25.98 14.25 -24.82
CA ARG A 770 -25.23 13.39 -23.91
C ARG A 770 -25.49 11.92 -24.17
N LEU A 771 -24.44 11.11 -24.01
CA LEU A 771 -24.59 9.66 -23.93
C LEU A 771 -25.51 9.27 -22.78
N ALA A 772 -26.03 8.04 -22.81
CA ALA A 772 -26.75 7.50 -21.66
C ALA A 772 -25.83 7.45 -20.43
N ALA A 773 -26.43 7.56 -19.25
CA ALA A 773 -25.68 7.47 -18.00
C ALA A 773 -25.00 6.10 -17.85
N PHE A 774 -23.77 6.14 -17.36
CA PHE A 774 -22.94 4.99 -17.08
C PHE A 774 -23.27 4.39 -15.71
N PHE A 775 -23.27 3.06 -15.62
CA PHE A 775 -23.46 2.30 -14.39
C PHE A 775 -22.59 1.04 -14.43
N GLN A 776 -21.80 0.81 -13.38
CA GLN A 776 -21.02 -0.41 -13.23
C GLN A 776 -20.94 -0.84 -11.76
N LEU A 777 -21.18 -2.13 -11.52
CA LEU A 777 -20.96 -2.78 -10.23
C LEU A 777 -19.86 -3.84 -10.39
N ASP A 778 -18.80 -3.73 -9.59
CA ASP A 778 -17.71 -4.68 -9.51
C ASP A 778 -17.74 -5.36 -8.14
N LEU A 779 -17.54 -6.68 -8.11
CA LEU A 779 -17.48 -7.46 -6.87
C LEU A 779 -16.20 -8.27 -6.82
N ARG A 780 -15.65 -8.44 -5.61
CA ARG A 780 -14.43 -9.19 -5.36
C ARG A 780 -14.57 -10.02 -4.08
N ILE A 781 -14.06 -11.24 -4.11
CA ILE A 781 -13.82 -12.03 -2.90
C ILE A 781 -12.36 -12.51 -2.91
N SER A 782 -11.67 -12.34 -1.79
CA SER A 782 -10.28 -12.78 -1.62
C SER A 782 -10.08 -13.59 -0.36
N LYS A 783 -9.04 -14.42 -0.40
CA LYS A 783 -8.57 -15.25 0.70
C LYS A 783 -7.06 -15.17 0.80
N THR A 784 -6.57 -14.76 1.97
CA THR A 784 -5.14 -14.79 2.29
C THR A 784 -4.79 -16.07 3.05
N PHE A 785 -3.74 -16.74 2.58
CA PHE A 785 -3.07 -17.85 3.24
C PHE A 785 -1.69 -17.36 3.71
N VAL A 786 -1.39 -17.55 4.99
CA VAL A 786 -0.13 -17.12 5.59
C VAL A 786 0.66 -18.36 5.95
N PHE A 787 1.84 -18.52 5.36
CA PHE A 787 2.80 -19.58 5.66
C PHE A 787 4.00 -18.98 6.40
N ASP A 788 4.93 -19.81 6.89
CA ASP A 788 6.05 -19.32 7.70
C ASP A 788 6.87 -18.23 7.01
N THR A 789 7.19 -18.42 5.73
CA THR A 789 8.11 -17.54 5.00
C THR A 789 7.49 -16.85 3.79
N TRP A 790 6.20 -17.06 3.54
CA TRP A 790 5.50 -16.46 2.41
C TRP A 790 4.00 -16.36 2.65
N GLU A 791 3.32 -15.47 1.94
CA GLU A 791 1.86 -15.39 1.90
C GLU A 791 1.33 -15.59 0.48
N LEU A 792 0.13 -16.14 0.38
CA LEU A 792 -0.62 -16.30 -0.88
C LEU A 792 -1.97 -15.61 -0.74
N VAL A 793 -2.23 -14.63 -1.59
CA VAL A 793 -3.56 -14.06 -1.78
C VAL A 793 -4.17 -14.68 -3.02
N THR A 794 -5.35 -15.25 -2.90
CA THR A 794 -6.17 -15.70 -4.04
C THR A 794 -7.43 -14.86 -4.09
N TYR A 795 -7.88 -14.49 -5.29
CA TYR A 795 -9.10 -13.70 -5.43
C TYR A 795 -9.87 -14.04 -6.70
N LEU A 796 -11.20 -13.93 -6.61
CA LEU A 796 -12.12 -13.88 -7.73
C LEU A 796 -12.74 -12.49 -7.76
N GLU A 797 -12.62 -11.83 -8.89
CA GLU A 797 -13.21 -10.52 -9.16
C GLU A 797 -14.09 -10.61 -10.40
N VAL A 798 -15.24 -9.94 -10.37
CA VAL A 798 -16.12 -9.82 -11.53
C VAL A 798 -16.41 -8.34 -11.73
N SER A 799 -15.96 -7.82 -12.86
CA SER A 799 -16.24 -6.45 -13.27
C SER A 799 -17.55 -6.39 -14.07
N ASN A 800 -18.35 -5.34 -13.87
CA ASN A 800 -19.67 -5.18 -14.47
C ASN A 800 -20.60 -6.38 -14.24
N VAL A 801 -20.79 -6.77 -12.98
CA VAL A 801 -21.66 -7.89 -12.55
C VAL A 801 -23.11 -7.72 -13.05
N SER A 802 -23.56 -6.48 -13.23
CA SER A 802 -24.87 -6.16 -13.82
C SER A 802 -25.00 -6.53 -15.30
N ASN A 803 -23.89 -6.85 -15.98
CA ASN A 803 -23.80 -7.07 -17.42
C ASN A 803 -24.51 -5.96 -18.22
N ARG A 804 -24.37 -4.71 -17.75
CA ARG A 804 -25.00 -3.56 -18.40
C ARG A 804 -24.15 -3.16 -19.60
N GLU A 805 -24.81 -2.99 -20.74
CA GLU A 805 -24.21 -2.42 -21.96
C GLU A 805 -24.14 -0.90 -21.81
N ASN A 806 -23.05 -0.39 -21.24
CA ASN A 806 -22.87 1.04 -21.12
C ASN A 806 -22.49 1.64 -22.47
N ILE A 807 -23.15 2.71 -22.90
CA ILE A 807 -22.81 3.39 -24.16
C ILE A 807 -21.51 4.18 -23.94
N GLU A 808 -20.48 3.82 -24.70
CA GLU A 808 -19.15 4.44 -24.66
C GLU A 808 -18.97 5.49 -25.74
N GLN A 809 -19.56 5.26 -26.91
CA GLN A 809 -19.49 6.17 -28.05
C GLN A 809 -20.74 6.03 -28.93
N VAL A 810 -21.06 7.07 -29.68
CA VAL A 810 -22.04 7.02 -30.76
C VAL A 810 -21.33 6.91 -32.11
N GLY A 811 -21.69 5.91 -32.89
CA GLY A 811 -21.41 5.80 -34.32
C GLY A 811 -22.68 6.02 -35.15
N TYR A 812 -22.54 6.00 -36.47
CA TYR A 812 -23.66 6.10 -37.41
C TYR A 812 -23.47 5.13 -38.59
N ASN A 813 -24.56 4.77 -39.27
CA ASN A 813 -24.50 4.05 -40.54
C ASN A 813 -23.88 4.93 -41.66
N PHE A 814 -23.61 4.32 -42.82
CA PHE A 814 -22.79 4.88 -43.91
C PHE A 814 -23.22 6.27 -44.45
N ASP A 815 -24.49 6.62 -44.31
CA ASP A 815 -25.08 7.88 -44.77
C ASP A 815 -25.49 8.81 -43.61
N TYR A 816 -25.08 8.46 -42.38
CA TYR A 816 -25.36 9.15 -41.14
C TYR A 816 -26.86 9.29 -40.80
N SER A 817 -27.73 8.50 -41.44
CA SER A 817 -29.19 8.53 -41.21
C SER A 817 -29.64 7.76 -39.96
N GLU A 818 -28.86 6.77 -39.53
CA GLU A 818 -29.15 5.92 -38.38
C GLU A 818 -28.00 5.93 -37.38
N ARG A 819 -28.35 6.23 -36.12
CA ARG A 819 -27.45 6.16 -34.97
C ARG A 819 -27.16 4.70 -34.59
N GLN A 820 -25.91 4.42 -34.25
CA GLN A 820 -25.47 3.14 -33.66
C GLN A 820 -24.71 3.39 -32.36
N ASP A 821 -25.03 2.64 -31.31
CA ASP A 821 -24.34 2.75 -30.03
C ASP A 821 -23.18 1.76 -29.95
N ILE A 822 -22.01 2.24 -29.56
CA ILE A 822 -20.83 1.42 -29.26
C ILE A 822 -20.78 1.26 -27.74
N THR A 823 -20.85 0.02 -27.27
CA THR A 823 -21.00 -0.28 -25.85
C THR A 823 -19.70 -0.78 -25.21
N SER A 824 -19.63 -0.69 -23.88
CA SER A 824 -18.56 -1.23 -23.06
C SER A 824 -18.47 -2.75 -23.19
N LEU A 825 -17.37 -3.32 -22.70
CA LEU A 825 -17.28 -4.77 -22.50
C LEU A 825 -18.42 -5.28 -21.60
N PRO A 826 -18.89 -6.52 -21.82
CA PRO A 826 -19.85 -7.18 -20.94
C PRO A 826 -19.23 -7.49 -19.57
N LEU A 827 -19.86 -8.34 -18.77
CA LEU A 827 -19.26 -8.83 -17.53
C LEU A 827 -17.88 -9.47 -17.79
N VAL A 828 -16.87 -9.13 -16.97
CA VAL A 828 -15.50 -9.67 -17.10
C VAL A 828 -15.08 -10.34 -15.79
N PRO A 829 -15.01 -11.69 -15.74
CA PRO A 829 -14.46 -12.40 -14.60
C PRO A 829 -12.92 -12.41 -14.64
N SER A 830 -12.30 -12.22 -13.49
CA SER A 830 -10.85 -12.25 -13.29
C SER A 830 -10.52 -13.09 -12.07
N LEU A 831 -9.79 -14.18 -12.28
CA LEU A 831 -9.17 -14.97 -11.22
C LEU A 831 -7.72 -14.51 -11.09
N GLY A 832 -7.26 -14.27 -9.88
CA GLY A 832 -5.87 -13.92 -9.64
C GLY A 832 -5.28 -14.54 -8.38
N ILE A 833 -3.96 -14.69 -8.42
CA ILE A 833 -3.12 -15.16 -7.34
C ILE A 833 -1.94 -14.20 -7.17
N ARG A 834 -1.56 -13.96 -5.92
CA ARG A 834 -0.38 -13.17 -5.59
C ARG A 834 0.39 -13.82 -4.45
N ALA A 835 1.66 -14.10 -4.67
CA ALA A 835 2.55 -14.69 -3.67
C ALA A 835 3.63 -13.69 -3.27
N ARG A 836 3.91 -13.57 -1.97
CA ARG A 836 4.94 -12.65 -1.44
C ARG A 836 5.79 -13.32 -0.37
N TRP A 837 7.08 -13.00 -0.29
CA TRP A 837 7.99 -13.56 0.72
C TRP A 837 9.09 -12.60 1.17
#